data_AF-A0A9X2GTX0-F1
#
_entry.id   AF-A0A9X2GTX0-F1
#
_cell.length_a   1.000
_cell.length_b   1.000
_cell.length_c   1.000
_cell.angle_alpha   90.00
_cell.angle_beta   90.00
_cell.angle_gamma   90.00
#
_symmetry.space_group_name_H-M   'P 1'
#
loop_
_entity.id
_entity.type
_entity.pdbx_description
1 polymer ?
#
loop_
_entity_poly.entity_id
_entity_poly.type
_entity_poly.pdbx_seq_one_letter_code
_entity_poly.pdbx_strand_id
1 'polypeptide(L)'
;MTEAPGFDPQQSEFSRRAFVRSAALATPAVALAGQAGTAAAASAPTPSPSPSPSTQATTAAKPKIPAFPGAEGAGKYTTGGRGGAVYEVTTLADDGPGSLREAAAKSDGTIVFRVAGTIRIKGGLDITGSNLTIAGQTAPGHGVTVAGNETAIKGDNIILRHLRFRGGDEMGTPIDTFAARGVKDLIIDHCSFSWGVDECFSVYGNTNVTVQWCIISEGLTNSVHDKGRHGMGGLWGGDNVTYHHNLLIHENARNPRFSFEEGMALVVDHRNNVIYNHGITSCYGGEWSNGINLVGNYYKPGPNTLPKTAREIVAPGRFGQWHLSGNEIEGHADVTADNTLGITYPIGGITLLPKPVEFENGVTEQTAQQAYAAVLEQAGATLPRRDAIDARLVGEARTGTGRHINSQKDVGGFLPLPTEVPAPADTDKDGIPDEWESAQGLDPNNAEDARTAGADGYTNLERYLNSIQRAGARNPEVTITSPRIDQVFAAGKDKQPVAITADAKALDGASIALVEFFHGDEKIGESAAAPYQATWKGVTDGTYFLTARATDSTGSATTSSLVPIHVNRTRTHPGWQVKDIGEVPIPGNTALKDGVFTIKGSGKIAGWKDAFHFAYKAVGFSKRGEVLEITARLDGVSKNHVDAVAGIMVRQDLEPDSPFMMAGIGYSASNEDGSRKRAKAIRVASHGTAPSVGVYPPTSEDPLDEKPYWLRLVCRSLPTGGDTEFEAFLSENSLNWERIGYERIVMRTGRFYVGLAVDGNQEANGVHVYTTATFSQVKVNR
;
A
#
# COMPACT_ATOMS: atom_id res chain seq x y z
N MET A 1 47.07 3.92 47.99
CA MET A 1 47.56 5.31 47.99
C MET A 1 47.54 5.79 46.55
N THR A 2 46.88 6.93 46.33
CA THR A 2 47.06 7.91 45.23
C THR A 2 46.97 7.39 43.78
N GLU A 3 46.20 7.93 42.85
CA GLU A 3 45.32 9.11 42.74
C GLU A 3 44.55 8.91 41.41
N ALA A 4 43.30 9.37 41.32
CA ALA A 4 42.59 9.58 40.07
C ALA A 4 42.86 11.03 39.57
N PRO A 5 42.69 11.32 38.27
CA PRO A 5 41.41 11.87 37.77
C PRO A 5 41.05 11.26 36.39
N GLY A 6 39.81 11.15 35.90
CA GLY A 6 38.61 11.96 36.06
C GLY A 6 38.23 12.52 34.69
N PHE A 7 37.29 11.91 33.96
CA PHE A 7 36.50 12.56 32.90
C PHE A 7 35.19 11.80 32.59
N ASP A 8 34.21 12.61 32.19
CA ASP A 8 32.73 12.57 32.24
C ASP A 8 32.03 11.62 31.22
N PRO A 9 30.89 10.96 31.56
CA PRO A 9 30.13 10.11 30.63
C PRO A 9 28.83 10.76 30.14
N GLN A 10 28.64 10.82 28.82
CA GLN A 10 27.30 10.85 28.21
C GLN A 10 27.31 10.04 26.91
N GLN A 11 26.72 8.85 26.96
CA GLN A 11 25.92 8.19 25.91
C GLN A 11 25.85 6.69 26.23
N SER A 12 24.66 6.20 26.61
CA SER A 12 24.06 5.00 26.02
C SER A 12 22.74 4.61 26.71
N GLU A 13 21.75 4.35 25.87
CA GLU A 13 20.86 3.18 25.92
C GLU A 13 19.87 3.01 27.09
N PHE A 14 18.61 3.37 26.79
CA PHE A 14 17.46 2.71 27.42
C PHE A 14 17.13 1.40 26.69
N SER A 15 17.58 0.29 27.28
CA SER A 15 17.11 -1.07 26.96
C SER A 15 15.94 -1.47 27.87
N ARG A 16 14.95 -2.15 27.27
CA ARG A 16 13.71 -2.64 27.90
C ARG A 16 13.92 -3.96 28.66
N ARG A 17 12.97 -4.20 29.58
CA ARG A 17 12.47 -5.49 30.14
C ARG A 17 13.10 -5.98 31.44
N ALA A 18 12.30 -5.90 32.50
CA ALA A 18 11.90 -7.07 33.28
C ALA A 18 10.77 -6.63 34.23
N PHE A 19 9.66 -7.37 34.31
CA PHE A 19 9.14 -7.78 35.62
C PHE A 19 8.19 -8.97 35.49
N VAL A 20 8.40 -9.88 36.44
CA VAL A 20 7.91 -11.25 36.55
C VAL A 20 6.59 -11.27 37.34
N ARG A 21 5.78 -12.29 37.03
CA ARG A 21 4.62 -12.78 37.80
C ARG A 21 4.88 -12.87 39.30
N SER A 22 3.86 -12.66 40.14
CA SER A 22 3.28 -13.70 41.03
C SER A 22 2.34 -13.12 42.09
N ALA A 23 1.16 -13.76 42.20
CA ALA A 23 0.34 -13.99 43.40
C ALA A 23 -0.30 -12.79 44.12
N ALA A 24 -1.49 -12.86 44.72
CA ALA A 24 -2.63 -13.78 44.72
C ALA A 24 -3.73 -13.11 45.57
N LEU A 25 -4.99 -13.38 45.23
CA LEU A 25 -6.17 -13.50 46.12
C LEU A 25 -6.46 -12.39 47.16
N ALA A 26 -7.52 -11.62 46.92
CA ALA A 26 -8.62 -11.46 47.90
C ALA A 26 -9.84 -10.74 47.28
N THR A 27 -10.98 -11.41 47.32
CA THR A 27 -12.37 -10.90 47.31
C THR A 27 -13.17 -11.87 48.19
N PRO A 28 -14.41 -11.58 48.68
CA PRO A 28 -15.23 -10.35 48.61
C PRO A 28 -16.00 -10.01 49.93
N ALA A 29 -16.72 -8.88 49.97
CA ALA A 29 -18.01 -8.65 50.69
C ALA A 29 -18.45 -7.18 50.45
N VAL A 30 -19.50 -6.85 49.66
CA VAL A 30 -20.97 -6.93 49.86
C VAL A 30 -21.54 -6.04 50.99
N ALA A 31 -22.16 -4.93 50.54
CA ALA A 31 -23.38 -4.21 50.97
C ALA A 31 -23.59 -3.74 52.43
N LEU A 32 -24.00 -2.48 52.61
CA LEU A 32 -25.40 -2.11 52.97
C LEU A 32 -25.62 -0.58 52.96
N ALA A 33 -26.90 -0.20 52.82
CA ALA A 33 -27.44 1.16 52.72
C ALA A 33 -28.03 1.70 54.05
N GLY A 34 -28.26 3.02 54.10
CA GLY A 34 -29.17 3.74 55.03
C GLY A 34 -28.57 4.08 56.40
N GLN A 35 -28.86 5.20 57.10
CA GLN A 35 -29.95 6.17 57.02
C GLN A 35 -29.61 7.45 57.84
N ALA A 36 -30.23 8.56 57.40
CA ALA A 36 -30.65 9.81 58.07
C ALA A 36 -30.18 10.22 59.49
N GLY A 37 -29.89 11.52 59.61
CA GLY A 37 -29.93 12.29 60.86
C GLY A 37 -30.10 13.80 60.58
N THR A 38 -31.19 14.36 61.07
CA THR A 38 -31.66 15.76 60.94
C THR A 38 -30.96 16.74 61.90
N ALA A 39 -30.73 18.00 61.48
CA ALA A 39 -30.65 19.16 62.38
C ALA A 39 -30.95 20.49 61.65
N ALA A 40 -31.56 21.42 62.37
CA ALA A 40 -32.34 22.55 61.87
C ALA A 40 -31.60 23.89 61.75
N ALA A 41 -32.07 24.68 60.78
CA ALA A 41 -32.25 26.14 60.67
C ALA A 41 -31.30 27.13 61.40
N ALA A 42 -30.65 27.98 60.59
CA ALA A 42 -30.36 29.38 60.89
C ALA A 42 -30.60 30.24 59.64
N SER A 43 -31.12 31.46 59.86
CA SER A 43 -31.77 32.38 58.93
C SER A 43 -30.84 33.26 58.07
N ALA A 44 -31.41 33.74 56.96
CA ALA A 44 -30.83 34.34 55.75
C ALA A 44 -30.28 35.78 55.84
N PRO A 45 -29.55 36.24 54.79
CA PRO A 45 -29.63 37.59 54.25
C PRO A 45 -30.43 37.66 52.92
N THR A 46 -31.02 38.82 52.68
CA THR A 46 -32.01 39.18 51.65
C THR A 46 -31.50 39.13 50.20
N PRO A 47 -32.37 38.78 49.23
CA PRO A 47 -32.08 38.85 47.80
C PRO A 47 -32.22 40.29 47.26
N SER A 48 -31.26 40.71 46.43
CA SER A 48 -31.37 41.92 45.61
C SER A 48 -32.39 41.72 44.47
N PRO A 49 -33.11 42.77 44.03
CA PRO A 49 -34.17 42.65 43.04
C PRO A 49 -33.60 42.18 41.70
N SER A 50 -34.15 41.08 41.17
CA SER A 50 -33.91 40.60 39.81
C SER A 50 -34.42 41.62 38.80
N PRO A 51 -33.62 42.06 37.81
CA PRO A 51 -34.14 42.80 36.69
C PRO A 51 -35.02 41.88 35.84
N SER A 52 -36.19 42.40 35.44
CA SER A 52 -37.09 41.74 34.49
C SER A 52 -36.33 41.36 33.19
N PRO A 53 -36.72 40.26 32.52
CA PRO A 53 -36.02 39.81 31.33
C PRO A 53 -36.19 40.87 30.24
N SER A 54 -35.11 41.59 29.93
CA SER A 54 -34.99 42.25 28.64
C SER A 54 -35.05 41.16 27.58
N THR A 55 -36.04 41.22 26.69
CA THR A 55 -36.03 40.51 25.42
C THR A 55 -34.83 41.01 24.61
N GLN A 56 -33.65 40.44 24.88
CA GLN A 56 -32.57 40.45 23.91
C GLN A 56 -33.10 39.71 22.70
N ALA A 57 -33.40 40.46 21.64
CA ALA A 57 -33.50 39.90 20.32
C ALA A 57 -32.24 39.06 20.12
N THR A 58 -32.39 37.75 20.08
CA THR A 58 -31.36 36.84 19.58
C THR A 58 -31.06 37.32 18.17
N THR A 59 -29.96 38.07 18.02
CA THR A 59 -29.32 38.23 16.72
C THR A 59 -29.12 36.82 16.19
N ALA A 60 -29.89 36.44 15.19
CA ALA A 60 -29.75 35.16 14.52
C ALA A 60 -28.26 35.01 14.18
N ALA A 61 -27.63 33.95 14.71
CA ALA A 61 -26.25 33.64 14.36
C ALA A 61 -26.18 33.57 12.83
N LYS A 62 -25.23 34.30 12.22
CA LYS A 62 -25.03 34.22 10.77
C LYS A 62 -24.85 32.74 10.40
N PRO A 63 -25.53 32.24 9.35
CA PRO A 63 -25.39 30.84 8.95
C PRO A 63 -23.92 30.54 8.64
N LYS A 64 -23.39 29.40 9.14
CA LYS A 64 -22.02 28.95 8.85
C LYS A 64 -21.93 28.62 7.35
N ILE A 65 -20.90 29.14 6.68
CA ILE A 65 -20.67 28.94 5.24
C ILE A 65 -19.75 27.71 5.09
N PRO A 66 -20.14 26.69 4.31
CA PRO A 66 -19.27 25.55 4.02
C PRO A 66 -17.92 25.96 3.43
N ALA A 67 -16.93 25.07 3.47
CA ALA A 67 -15.60 25.28 2.88
C ALA A 67 -15.71 25.61 1.38
N PHE A 68 -16.58 24.89 0.67
CA PHE A 68 -16.97 25.10 -0.71
C PHE A 68 -18.32 24.40 -0.98
N PRO A 69 -19.04 24.71 -2.06
CA PRO A 69 -20.22 23.95 -2.47
C PRO A 69 -19.88 22.46 -2.66
N GLY A 70 -20.55 21.58 -1.92
CA GLY A 70 -20.26 20.13 -1.94
C GLY A 70 -19.30 19.65 -0.84
N ALA A 71 -18.81 20.54 0.04
CA ALA A 71 -18.12 20.13 1.26
C ALA A 71 -19.11 19.51 2.26
N GLU A 72 -18.79 18.31 2.74
CA GLU A 72 -19.60 17.56 3.70
C GLU A 72 -18.78 17.08 4.90
N GLY A 73 -19.42 16.40 5.85
CA GLY A 73 -18.73 15.78 6.98
C GLY A 73 -18.21 16.76 8.04
N ALA A 74 -17.39 16.24 8.95
CA ALA A 74 -16.94 16.98 10.12
C ALA A 74 -16.13 18.26 9.81
N GLY A 75 -15.29 18.25 8.78
CA GLY A 75 -14.51 19.40 8.32
C GLY A 75 -15.27 20.38 7.41
N LYS A 76 -16.59 20.20 7.22
CA LYS A 76 -17.43 20.99 6.30
C LYS A 76 -17.28 22.50 6.42
N TYR A 77 -17.00 23.02 7.62
CA TYR A 77 -16.92 24.47 7.87
C TYR A 77 -15.49 25.01 8.00
N THR A 78 -14.47 24.22 7.64
CA THR A 78 -13.11 24.74 7.46
C THR A 78 -13.12 25.91 6.48
N THR A 79 -12.58 27.07 6.88
CA THR A 79 -12.62 28.27 6.05
C THR A 79 -11.42 28.37 5.11
N GLY A 80 -10.32 27.68 5.45
CA GLY A 80 -9.07 27.82 4.72
C GLY A 80 -8.63 29.27 4.61
N GLY A 81 -8.19 29.67 3.42
CA GLY A 81 -7.70 31.01 3.08
C GLY A 81 -8.75 32.04 2.68
N ARG A 82 -10.04 31.81 2.98
CA ARG A 82 -11.15 32.70 2.59
C ARG A 82 -10.88 34.16 2.98
N GLY A 83 -10.92 35.04 1.99
CA GLY A 83 -10.72 36.49 2.17
C GLY A 83 -9.27 36.90 2.48
N GLY A 84 -8.33 35.97 2.47
CA GLY A 84 -6.92 36.20 2.76
C GLY A 84 -6.10 36.71 1.56
N ALA A 85 -4.78 36.57 1.68
CA ALA A 85 -3.84 36.86 0.60
C ALA A 85 -3.87 35.77 -0.50
N VAL A 86 -3.21 36.04 -1.63
CA VAL A 86 -3.01 35.08 -2.72
C VAL A 86 -1.52 34.81 -2.85
N TYR A 87 -1.16 33.53 -2.95
CA TYR A 87 0.22 33.08 -3.10
C TYR A 87 0.35 32.27 -4.38
N GLU A 88 1.10 32.78 -5.35
CA GLU A 88 1.27 32.13 -6.65
C GLU A 88 2.46 31.17 -6.65
N VAL A 89 2.20 29.90 -6.95
CA VAL A 89 3.25 28.95 -7.32
C VAL A 89 3.55 29.12 -8.80
N THR A 90 4.74 29.61 -9.11
CA THR A 90 5.18 30.01 -10.46
C THR A 90 6.38 29.21 -10.96
N THR A 91 6.88 28.25 -10.17
CA THR A 91 7.98 27.36 -10.55
C THR A 91 7.74 25.94 -10.06
N LEU A 92 8.30 24.97 -10.79
CA LEU A 92 8.37 23.55 -10.39
C LEU A 92 9.60 23.23 -9.54
N ALA A 93 10.44 24.23 -9.26
CA ALA A 93 11.55 24.07 -8.33
C ALA A 93 11.05 23.71 -6.92
N ASP A 94 11.81 22.85 -6.25
CA ASP A 94 11.53 22.40 -4.87
C ASP A 94 11.47 23.57 -3.88
N ASP A 95 12.39 24.53 -4.02
CA ASP A 95 12.54 25.66 -3.11
C ASP A 95 12.81 26.99 -3.86
N GLY A 96 12.85 28.07 -3.09
CA GLY A 96 13.10 29.42 -3.56
C GLY A 96 11.82 30.19 -3.96
N PRO A 97 11.98 31.43 -4.45
CA PRO A 97 10.87 32.30 -4.80
C PRO A 97 9.88 31.66 -5.77
N GLY A 98 8.59 31.70 -5.42
CA GLY A 98 7.50 31.18 -6.25
C GLY A 98 7.34 29.66 -6.21
N SER A 99 8.08 28.95 -5.35
CA SER A 99 7.93 27.50 -5.15
C SER A 99 6.72 27.17 -4.26
N LEU A 100 6.19 25.96 -4.39
CA LEU A 100 5.16 25.45 -3.47
C LEU A 100 5.66 25.45 -2.02
N ARG A 101 6.93 25.15 -1.78
CA ARG A 101 7.52 25.13 -0.44
C ARG A 101 7.50 26.50 0.23
N GLU A 102 7.78 27.57 -0.53
CA GLU A 102 7.66 28.93 -0.01
C GLU A 102 6.20 29.28 0.33
N ALA A 103 5.26 28.95 -0.56
CA ALA A 103 3.85 29.24 -0.36
C ALA A 103 3.25 28.44 0.81
N ALA A 104 3.63 27.17 0.98
CA ALA A 104 3.17 26.27 2.04
C ALA A 104 3.60 26.71 3.45
N ALA A 105 4.57 27.62 3.56
CA ALA A 105 5.01 28.21 4.82
C ALA A 105 4.31 29.54 5.16
N LYS A 106 3.44 30.06 4.27
CA LYS A 106 2.64 31.27 4.51
C LYS A 106 1.34 30.92 5.24
N SER A 107 0.64 31.90 5.79
CA SER A 107 -0.67 31.70 6.44
C SER A 107 -1.67 32.72 5.90
N ASP A 108 -2.96 32.51 6.18
CA ASP A 108 -4.02 33.48 5.91
C ASP A 108 -4.18 33.81 4.42
N GLY A 109 -4.30 32.79 3.57
CA GLY A 109 -4.40 32.99 2.14
C GLY A 109 -4.65 31.75 1.28
N THR A 110 -4.80 31.98 -0.01
CA THR A 110 -5.05 30.94 -1.02
C THR A 110 -3.82 30.77 -1.90
N ILE A 111 -3.31 29.53 -1.98
CA ILE A 111 -2.24 29.13 -2.88
C ILE A 111 -2.87 28.73 -4.23
N VAL A 112 -2.45 29.42 -5.28
CA VAL A 112 -2.84 29.17 -6.68
C VAL A 112 -1.62 28.77 -7.51
N PHE A 113 -1.82 27.97 -8.57
CA PHE A 113 -0.74 27.44 -9.40
C PHE A 113 -0.76 28.07 -10.79
N ARG A 114 0.36 28.67 -11.18
CA ARG A 114 0.61 29.22 -12.53
C ARG A 114 1.48 28.30 -13.40
N VAL A 115 1.81 27.13 -12.88
CA VAL A 115 2.61 26.11 -13.55
C VAL A 115 1.94 24.75 -13.44
N ALA A 116 2.17 23.93 -14.45
CA ALA A 116 1.77 22.52 -14.48
C ALA A 116 3.01 21.65 -14.55
N GLY A 117 2.94 20.46 -13.95
CA GLY A 117 4.05 19.51 -13.99
C GLY A 117 4.31 18.82 -12.65
N THR A 118 5.49 18.24 -12.55
CA THR A 118 5.93 17.50 -11.36
C THR A 118 6.92 18.35 -10.56
N ILE A 119 6.55 18.70 -9.33
CA ILE A 119 7.43 19.30 -8.33
C ILE A 119 8.16 18.15 -7.63
N ARG A 120 9.48 18.08 -7.86
CA ARG A 120 10.34 17.03 -7.30
C ARG A 120 10.97 17.53 -6.00
N ILE A 121 10.44 17.07 -4.88
CA ILE A 121 10.88 17.51 -3.56
C ILE A 121 12.12 16.72 -3.12
N LYS A 122 13.17 17.41 -2.67
CA LYS A 122 14.45 16.79 -2.27
C LYS A 122 14.47 16.38 -0.79
N GLY A 123 13.68 17.07 0.02
CA GLY A 123 13.37 16.71 1.40
C GLY A 123 11.87 16.80 1.65
N GLY A 124 11.42 16.29 2.80
CA GLY A 124 10.01 16.34 3.18
C GLY A 124 9.42 17.75 3.03
N LEU A 125 8.18 17.83 2.56
CA LEU A 125 7.44 19.08 2.42
C LEU A 125 6.45 19.23 3.58
N ASP A 126 6.80 20.05 4.56
CA ASP A 126 5.87 20.44 5.63
C ASP A 126 5.06 21.67 5.20
N ILE A 127 3.73 21.55 5.24
CA ILE A 127 2.79 22.66 5.14
C ILE A 127 2.61 23.20 6.55
N THR A 128 3.44 24.18 6.91
CA THR A 128 3.49 24.78 8.25
C THR A 128 2.54 25.96 8.43
N GLY A 129 2.06 26.51 7.32
CA GLY A 129 1.05 27.55 7.29
C GLY A 129 -0.33 27.12 7.79
N SER A 130 -1.08 28.06 8.36
CA SER A 130 -2.48 27.87 8.80
C SER A 130 -3.43 28.83 8.10
N ASN A 131 -4.73 28.55 8.13
CA ASN A 131 -5.75 29.33 7.42
C ASN A 131 -5.43 29.40 5.91
N LEU A 132 -5.18 28.23 5.31
CA LEU A 132 -4.75 28.13 3.92
C LEU A 132 -5.76 27.36 3.06
N THR A 133 -5.96 27.84 1.84
CA THR A 133 -6.59 27.05 0.77
C THR A 133 -5.53 26.73 -0.28
N ILE A 134 -5.28 25.46 -0.56
CA ILE A 134 -4.32 24.99 -1.57
C ILE A 134 -5.12 24.46 -2.75
N ALA A 135 -5.23 25.27 -3.81
CA ALA A 135 -6.17 25.07 -4.90
C ALA A 135 -5.50 24.48 -6.16
N GLY A 136 -5.24 23.17 -6.16
CA GLY A 136 -4.60 22.46 -7.28
C GLY A 136 -5.32 22.58 -8.62
N GLN A 137 -6.64 22.81 -8.60
CA GLN A 137 -7.45 22.97 -9.80
C GLN A 137 -7.11 24.23 -10.62
N THR A 138 -6.38 25.19 -10.04
CA THR A 138 -5.93 26.41 -10.74
C THR A 138 -4.75 26.17 -11.67
N ALA A 139 -4.01 25.08 -11.47
CA ALA A 139 -2.88 24.74 -12.32
C ALA A 139 -3.30 24.62 -13.79
N PRO A 140 -2.50 25.05 -14.77
CA PRO A 140 -2.82 24.84 -16.17
C PRO A 140 -2.69 23.37 -16.60
N GLY A 141 -3.11 23.06 -17.83
CA GLY A 141 -2.75 21.82 -18.53
C GLY A 141 -3.14 20.51 -17.83
N HIS A 142 -2.13 19.81 -17.27
CA HIS A 142 -2.27 18.50 -16.63
C HIS A 142 -2.33 18.57 -15.09
N GLY A 143 -2.28 19.77 -14.51
CA GLY A 143 -2.22 19.97 -13.07
C GLY A 143 -0.83 19.75 -12.49
N VAL A 144 -0.76 19.65 -11.16
CA VAL A 144 0.48 19.53 -10.40
C VAL A 144 0.57 18.20 -9.66
N THR A 145 1.77 17.61 -9.68
CA THR A 145 2.13 16.45 -8.86
C THR A 145 3.32 16.81 -7.96
N VAL A 146 3.22 16.54 -6.67
CA VAL A 146 4.36 16.57 -5.73
C VAL A 146 4.91 15.16 -5.61
N ALA A 147 6.22 14.99 -5.79
CA ALA A 147 6.78 13.65 -5.94
C ALA A 147 8.18 13.47 -5.34
N GLY A 148 8.45 12.24 -4.88
CA GLY A 148 9.77 11.74 -4.50
C GLY A 148 10.07 11.72 -3.01
N ASN A 149 9.21 12.28 -2.16
CA ASN A 149 9.39 12.31 -0.71
C ASN A 149 8.05 12.49 0.03
N GLU A 150 8.10 12.50 1.36
CA GLU A 150 6.94 12.74 2.23
C GLU A 150 6.43 14.19 2.15
N THR A 151 5.10 14.36 2.22
CA THR A 151 4.46 15.65 2.49
C THR A 151 3.63 15.56 3.76
N ALA A 152 3.69 16.57 4.62
CA ALA A 152 2.89 16.59 5.84
C ALA A 152 2.20 17.93 6.09
N ILE A 153 0.92 17.89 6.46
CA ILE A 153 0.21 19.05 6.99
C ILE A 153 0.54 19.19 8.48
N LYS A 154 1.04 20.37 8.86
CA LYS A 154 1.37 20.73 10.24
C LYS A 154 0.52 21.89 10.77
N GLY A 155 -0.05 22.72 9.89
CA GLY A 155 -0.94 23.81 10.26
C GLY A 155 -2.41 23.40 10.41
N ASP A 156 -3.21 24.33 10.91
CA ASP A 156 -4.65 24.19 11.17
C ASP A 156 -5.49 25.01 10.18
N ASN A 157 -6.77 24.68 10.04
CA ASN A 157 -7.73 25.37 9.17
C ASN A 157 -7.27 25.37 7.69
N ILE A 158 -7.18 24.18 7.10
CA ILE A 158 -6.63 23.98 5.76
C ILE A 158 -7.64 23.31 4.82
N ILE A 159 -7.77 23.86 3.63
CA ILE A 159 -8.48 23.25 2.49
C ILE A 159 -7.42 22.80 1.47
N LEU A 160 -7.42 21.53 1.07
CA LEU A 160 -6.52 20.98 0.05
C LEU A 160 -7.33 20.31 -1.05
N ARG A 161 -7.18 20.76 -2.31
CA ARG A 161 -7.97 20.25 -3.44
C ARG A 161 -7.15 19.95 -4.70
N HIS A 162 -7.53 18.88 -5.42
CA HIS A 162 -7.06 18.58 -6.79
C HIS A 162 -5.54 18.49 -6.97
N LEU A 163 -4.84 17.95 -5.97
CA LEU A 163 -3.39 17.71 -6.01
C LEU A 163 -3.05 16.22 -5.98
N ARG A 164 -1.88 15.89 -6.51
CA ARG A 164 -1.33 14.53 -6.52
C ARG A 164 -0.06 14.49 -5.70
N PHE A 165 0.05 13.50 -4.81
CA PHE A 165 1.23 13.24 -4.00
C PHE A 165 1.70 11.81 -4.28
N ARG A 166 2.98 11.67 -4.65
CA ARG A 166 3.54 10.39 -5.08
C ARG A 166 4.90 10.18 -4.42
N GLY A 167 4.96 9.34 -3.39
CA GLY A 167 6.19 9.10 -2.65
C GLY A 167 7.23 8.36 -3.49
N GLY A 168 6.94 7.10 -3.81
CA GLY A 168 7.86 6.19 -4.48
C GLY A 168 8.96 5.66 -3.55
N ASP A 169 9.80 4.78 -4.08
CA ASP A 169 10.87 4.10 -3.32
C ASP A 169 12.28 4.68 -3.53
N GLU A 170 12.42 5.78 -4.28
CA GLU A 170 13.72 6.32 -4.72
C GLU A 170 14.61 6.81 -3.56
N MET A 171 13.99 7.14 -2.42
CA MET A 171 14.71 7.50 -1.19
C MET A 171 15.43 6.32 -0.53
N GLY A 172 15.08 5.07 -0.87
CA GLY A 172 15.72 3.88 -0.32
C GLY A 172 15.41 3.61 1.17
N THR A 173 14.44 4.33 1.75
CA THR A 173 13.99 4.22 3.14
C THR A 173 12.46 4.27 3.20
N PRO A 174 11.82 3.68 4.22
CA PRO A 174 10.39 3.89 4.46
C PRO A 174 10.02 5.38 4.49
N ILE A 175 8.93 5.72 3.82
CA ILE A 175 8.27 7.03 3.87
C ILE A 175 6.75 6.84 3.90
N ASP A 176 6.08 7.75 4.58
CA ASP A 176 4.67 8.03 4.34
C ASP A 176 4.58 8.98 3.15
N THR A 177 3.73 8.70 2.16
CA THR A 177 3.58 9.64 1.04
C THR A 177 2.93 10.95 1.52
N PHE A 178 1.92 10.83 2.39
CA PHE A 178 1.22 11.99 2.93
C PHE A 178 0.75 11.77 4.36
N ALA A 179 0.96 12.78 5.22
CA ALA A 179 0.54 12.74 6.61
C ALA A 179 -0.15 14.02 7.09
N ALA A 180 -1.06 13.89 8.05
CA ALA A 180 -1.57 14.99 8.87
C ALA A 180 -1.87 14.46 10.27
N ARG A 181 -1.22 15.03 11.29
CA ARG A 181 -1.31 14.54 12.66
C ARG A 181 -1.35 15.66 13.69
N GLY A 182 -2.31 15.58 14.60
CA GLY A 182 -2.51 16.59 15.65
C GLY A 182 -3.07 17.92 15.15
N VAL A 183 -3.68 17.93 13.96
CA VAL A 183 -4.21 19.16 13.32
C VAL A 183 -5.72 19.29 13.48
N LYS A 184 -6.23 20.50 13.25
CA LYS A 184 -7.64 20.87 13.41
C LYS A 184 -8.20 21.55 12.19
N ASP A 185 -9.49 21.31 11.95
CA ASP A 185 -10.28 21.96 10.90
C ASP A 185 -9.65 21.75 9.52
N LEU A 186 -9.70 20.51 9.02
CA LEU A 186 -9.06 20.11 7.75
C LEU A 186 -10.09 19.55 6.78
N ILE A 187 -10.03 19.97 5.52
CA ILE A 187 -10.72 19.27 4.43
C ILE A 187 -9.76 18.96 3.29
N ILE A 188 -9.66 17.67 2.94
CA ILE A 188 -8.92 17.16 1.80
C ILE A 188 -9.95 16.62 0.81
N ASP A 189 -10.02 17.22 -0.38
CA ASP A 189 -11.02 16.89 -1.40
C ASP A 189 -10.36 16.65 -2.76
N HIS A 190 -10.78 15.60 -3.48
CA HIS A 190 -10.29 15.32 -4.83
C HIS A 190 -8.77 15.27 -4.97
N CYS A 191 -8.06 14.65 -4.02
CA CYS A 191 -6.61 14.46 -4.11
C CYS A 191 -6.24 12.99 -4.37
N SER A 192 -5.06 12.76 -4.91
CA SER A 192 -4.55 11.41 -5.18
C SER A 192 -3.23 11.17 -4.46
N PHE A 193 -3.12 10.05 -3.75
CA PHE A 193 -1.99 9.68 -2.92
C PHE A 193 -1.52 8.28 -3.33
N SER A 194 -0.28 8.17 -3.81
CA SER A 194 0.25 6.89 -4.29
C SER A 194 1.66 6.60 -3.80
N TRP A 195 1.97 5.30 -3.75
CA TRP A 195 3.34 4.78 -3.63
C TRP A 195 4.00 5.11 -2.30
N GLY A 196 3.28 4.88 -1.19
CA GLY A 196 3.87 4.85 0.15
C GLY A 196 4.71 3.59 0.36
N VAL A 197 5.81 3.72 1.10
CA VAL A 197 6.64 2.57 1.52
C VAL A 197 6.23 2.08 2.91
N ASP A 198 5.96 3.00 3.87
CA ASP A 198 5.28 2.66 5.13
C ASP A 198 3.75 2.83 4.89
N GLU A 199 3.25 4.06 4.77
CA GLU A 199 1.84 4.36 4.43
C GLU A 199 1.65 5.28 3.21
N CYS A 200 0.59 5.08 2.42
CA CYS A 200 0.20 6.03 1.39
C CYS A 200 -0.40 7.32 1.98
N PHE A 201 -1.27 7.20 2.99
CA PHE A 201 -2.08 8.32 3.47
C PHE A 201 -2.47 8.20 4.95
N SER A 202 -1.73 8.90 5.83
CA SER A 202 -1.88 8.84 7.29
C SER A 202 -2.46 10.14 7.86
N VAL A 203 -3.79 10.20 8.05
CA VAL A 203 -4.51 11.35 8.64
C VAL A 203 -5.18 10.91 9.94
N TYR A 204 -4.49 11.04 11.07
CA TYR A 204 -5.00 10.58 12.37
C TYR A 204 -4.58 11.49 13.52
N GLY A 205 -5.20 11.35 14.68
CA GLY A 205 -4.91 12.24 15.82
C GLY A 205 -5.50 13.65 15.66
N ASN A 206 -6.46 13.83 14.74
CA ASN A 206 -6.94 15.15 14.30
C ASN A 206 -8.32 15.48 14.84
N THR A 207 -8.75 16.74 14.75
CA THR A 207 -10.10 17.19 15.14
C THR A 207 -10.79 17.93 14.01
N ASN A 208 -12.08 17.66 13.77
CA ASN A 208 -12.88 18.30 12.72
C ASN A 208 -12.26 18.13 11.31
N VAL A 209 -12.16 16.88 10.84
CA VAL A 209 -11.53 16.56 9.55
C VAL A 209 -12.52 15.90 8.60
N THR A 210 -12.54 16.34 7.34
CA THR A 210 -13.16 15.60 6.23
C THR A 210 -12.10 15.19 5.21
N VAL A 211 -12.09 13.92 4.81
CA VAL A 211 -11.41 13.45 3.60
C VAL A 211 -12.46 12.91 2.64
N GLN A 212 -12.59 13.55 1.48
CA GLN A 212 -13.63 13.24 0.50
C GLN A 212 -13.12 13.11 -0.92
N TRP A 213 -13.72 12.22 -1.70
CA TRP A 213 -13.43 12.07 -3.13
C TRP A 213 -11.94 11.87 -3.44
N CYS A 214 -11.16 11.24 -2.57
CA CYS A 214 -9.72 11.02 -2.78
C CYS A 214 -9.41 9.62 -3.31
N ILE A 215 -8.26 9.46 -3.97
CA ILE A 215 -7.67 8.15 -4.30
C ILE A 215 -6.48 7.91 -3.39
N ILE A 216 -6.46 6.76 -2.71
CA ILE A 216 -5.33 6.26 -1.94
C ILE A 216 -4.95 4.92 -2.57
N SER A 217 -3.71 4.81 -3.06
CA SER A 217 -3.38 3.71 -3.96
C SER A 217 -1.96 3.19 -3.85
N GLU A 218 -1.80 1.88 -4.06
CA GLU A 218 -0.53 1.24 -4.38
C GLU A 218 0.58 1.45 -3.34
N GLY A 219 0.31 1.12 -2.07
CA GLY A 219 1.37 0.90 -1.08
C GLY A 219 2.35 -0.17 -1.58
N LEU A 220 3.64 0.17 -1.59
CA LEU A 220 4.68 -0.59 -2.28
C LEU A 220 5.06 -1.87 -1.51
N THR A 221 4.42 -2.97 -1.86
CA THR A 221 4.23 -4.12 -0.97
C THR A 221 5.50 -4.85 -0.56
N ASN A 222 6.48 -5.09 -1.45
CA ASN A 222 7.77 -5.70 -1.07
C ASN A 222 8.94 -4.80 -1.49
N SER A 223 8.90 -3.55 -1.06
CA SER A 223 9.87 -2.52 -1.44
C SER A 223 11.05 -2.44 -0.44
N VAL A 224 11.49 -1.21 -0.15
CA VAL A 224 12.65 -0.87 0.68
C VAL A 224 12.35 -0.82 2.19
N HIS A 225 11.15 -1.22 2.61
CA HIS A 225 10.81 -1.21 4.03
C HIS A 225 11.60 -2.28 4.80
N ASP A 226 12.21 -1.89 5.92
CA ASP A 226 12.84 -2.82 6.87
C ASP A 226 11.86 -3.83 7.48
N LYS A 227 10.56 -3.49 7.55
CA LYS A 227 9.43 -4.37 7.88
C LYS A 227 8.93 -5.29 6.75
N GLY A 228 9.56 -5.23 5.59
CA GLY A 228 9.40 -6.26 4.56
C GLY A 228 8.13 -6.10 3.78
N ARG A 229 7.23 -7.07 3.89
CA ARG A 229 5.95 -7.01 3.19
C ARG A 229 5.11 -5.90 3.82
N HIS A 230 5.21 -4.71 3.26
CA HIS A 230 4.65 -3.50 3.82
C HIS A 230 4.19 -2.58 2.69
N GLY A 231 2.87 -2.45 2.52
CA GLY A 231 2.25 -1.63 1.49
C GLY A 231 0.86 -1.24 1.99
N MET A 232 0.80 -0.13 2.73
CA MET A 232 -0.35 0.19 3.58
C MET A 232 -1.12 1.40 3.06
N GLY A 233 -2.46 1.32 3.09
CA GLY A 233 -3.33 2.46 2.74
C GLY A 233 -3.13 3.64 3.69
N GLY A 234 -3.36 3.42 4.99
CA GLY A 234 -2.81 4.31 6.02
C GLY A 234 -3.52 4.34 7.36
N LEU A 235 -3.02 5.18 8.25
CA LEU A 235 -3.53 5.41 9.61
C LEU A 235 -4.56 6.54 9.61
N TRP A 236 -5.82 6.23 9.92
CA TRP A 236 -6.92 7.19 9.91
C TRP A 236 -7.49 7.35 11.32
N GLY A 237 -8.06 8.50 11.66
CA GLY A 237 -8.78 8.66 12.93
C GLY A 237 -8.74 10.07 13.49
N GLY A 238 -9.24 10.22 14.71
CA GLY A 238 -9.39 11.51 15.37
C GLY A 238 -10.77 11.68 15.98
N ASP A 239 -11.03 12.89 16.46
CA ASP A 239 -12.29 13.28 17.10
C ASP A 239 -13.11 14.13 16.14
N ASN A 240 -14.35 13.71 15.89
CA ASN A 240 -15.22 14.32 14.88
C ASN A 240 -14.52 14.34 13.51
N VAL A 241 -14.38 13.17 12.89
CA VAL A 241 -13.72 13.02 11.59
C VAL A 241 -14.58 12.20 10.63
N THR A 242 -14.60 12.58 9.35
CA THR A 242 -15.38 11.95 8.28
C THR A 242 -14.48 11.56 7.11
N TYR A 243 -14.62 10.33 6.63
CA TYR A 243 -13.97 9.83 5.44
C TYR A 243 -15.04 9.26 4.51
N HIS A 244 -15.31 9.92 3.38
CA HIS A 244 -16.37 9.48 2.48
C HIS A 244 -16.06 9.61 0.99
N HIS A 245 -16.64 8.71 0.18
CA HIS A 245 -16.44 8.69 -1.27
C HIS A 245 -14.97 8.61 -1.72
N ASN A 246 -14.11 7.95 -0.94
CA ASN A 246 -12.73 7.71 -1.32
C ASN A 246 -12.58 6.34 -1.99
N LEU A 247 -11.59 6.22 -2.87
CA LEU A 247 -11.14 4.95 -3.43
C LEU A 247 -9.84 4.53 -2.74
N LEU A 248 -9.87 3.42 -2.02
CA LEU A 248 -8.68 2.73 -1.53
C LEU A 248 -8.42 1.54 -2.44
N ILE A 249 -7.26 1.49 -3.09
CA ILE A 249 -6.99 0.51 -4.15
C ILE A 249 -5.58 -0.06 -4.06
N HIS A 250 -5.49 -1.40 -4.18
CA HIS A 250 -4.21 -2.11 -4.29
C HIS A 250 -3.31 -1.97 -3.06
N GLU A 251 -3.92 -1.87 -1.88
CA GLU A 251 -3.20 -1.84 -0.60
C GLU A 251 -3.13 -3.24 0.01
N ASN A 252 -1.97 -3.61 0.54
CA ASN A 252 -1.78 -4.90 1.18
C ASN A 252 -2.54 -5.01 2.51
N ALA A 253 -2.60 -3.93 3.30
CA ALA A 253 -3.40 -3.81 4.51
C ALA A 253 -3.69 -2.33 4.85
N ARG A 254 -4.34 -2.07 5.99
CA ARG A 254 -4.74 -0.72 6.47
C ARG A 254 -5.64 -0.03 5.47
N ASN A 255 -6.82 -0.61 5.25
CA ASN A 255 -7.84 -0.11 4.33
C ASN A 255 -9.11 0.46 5.02
N PRO A 256 -9.03 1.49 5.88
CA PRO A 256 -7.87 2.05 6.59
C PRO A 256 -7.53 1.28 7.88
N ARG A 257 -6.49 1.68 8.62
CA ARG A 257 -6.40 1.36 10.05
C ARG A 257 -6.89 2.54 10.87
N PHE A 258 -7.91 2.37 11.70
CA PHE A 258 -8.32 3.39 12.66
C PHE A 258 -7.36 3.43 13.85
N SER A 259 -6.64 4.54 14.00
CA SER A 259 -5.62 4.72 15.03
C SER A 259 -6.18 5.42 16.26
N PHE A 260 -6.07 4.76 17.41
CA PHE A 260 -6.28 5.36 18.71
C PHE A 260 -5.07 6.18 19.16
N GLU A 261 -5.32 7.37 19.70
CA GLU A 261 -4.35 8.16 20.47
C GLU A 261 -4.90 8.41 21.88
N GLU A 262 -4.02 8.35 22.88
CA GLU A 262 -4.40 8.58 24.26
C GLU A 262 -4.97 10.00 24.44
N GLY A 263 -6.15 10.09 25.05
CA GLY A 263 -6.86 11.37 25.24
C GLY A 263 -7.88 11.71 24.15
N MET A 264 -8.01 10.90 23.10
CA MET A 264 -9.05 11.06 22.08
C MET A 264 -10.24 10.13 22.30
N ALA A 265 -11.42 10.57 21.86
CA ALA A 265 -12.62 9.75 21.82
C ALA A 265 -12.66 8.78 20.63
N LEU A 266 -11.94 9.08 19.55
CA LEU A 266 -11.91 8.35 18.29
C LEU A 266 -13.35 8.14 17.75
N VAL A 267 -13.93 9.24 17.28
CA VAL A 267 -15.30 9.30 16.74
C VAL A 267 -15.21 9.53 15.23
N VAL A 268 -15.48 8.46 14.48
CA VAL A 268 -15.19 8.40 13.03
C VAL A 268 -16.44 8.04 12.22
N ASP A 269 -16.65 8.79 11.15
CA ASP A 269 -17.65 8.51 10.15
C ASP A 269 -17.00 8.04 8.84
N HIS A 270 -17.01 6.74 8.57
CA HIS A 270 -16.42 6.17 7.36
C HIS A 270 -17.50 5.57 6.46
N ARG A 271 -17.88 6.31 5.43
CA ARG A 271 -19.05 5.97 4.61
C ARG A 271 -18.86 6.12 3.12
N ASN A 272 -19.58 5.31 2.34
CA ASN A 272 -19.59 5.42 0.87
C ASN A 272 -18.20 5.39 0.21
N ASN A 273 -17.21 4.74 0.83
CA ASN A 273 -15.91 4.51 0.24
C ASN A 273 -15.92 3.23 -0.60
N VAL A 274 -14.99 3.15 -1.55
CA VAL A 274 -14.72 1.94 -2.34
C VAL A 274 -13.38 1.37 -1.90
N ILE A 275 -13.37 0.10 -1.50
CA ILE A 275 -12.17 -0.64 -1.14
C ILE A 275 -11.98 -1.75 -2.17
N TYR A 276 -10.92 -1.66 -2.98
CA TYR A 276 -10.64 -2.61 -4.05
C TYR A 276 -9.27 -3.29 -3.90
N ASN A 277 -9.26 -4.61 -4.06
CA ASN A 277 -8.05 -5.44 -4.07
C ASN A 277 -7.18 -5.28 -2.79
N HIS A 278 -7.82 -5.25 -1.62
CA HIS A 278 -7.14 -5.30 -0.34
C HIS A 278 -6.43 -6.66 -0.18
N GLY A 279 -5.23 -6.69 0.40
CA GLY A 279 -4.41 -7.90 0.48
C GLY A 279 -4.70 -8.81 1.68
N ILE A 280 -3.79 -8.78 2.65
CA ILE A 280 -3.78 -9.68 3.80
C ILE A 280 -4.77 -9.30 4.89
N THR A 281 -5.32 -8.08 4.84
CA THR A 281 -6.35 -7.53 5.74
C THR A 281 -7.06 -6.35 5.07
N SER A 282 -8.31 -6.09 5.47
CA SER A 282 -9.09 -4.92 5.05
C SER A 282 -8.91 -3.76 6.06
N CYS A 283 -10.01 -3.27 6.64
CA CYS A 283 -10.03 -2.29 7.72
C CYS A 283 -9.71 -2.94 9.08
N TYR A 284 -8.99 -2.24 9.97
CA TYR A 284 -8.75 -2.71 11.35
C TYR A 284 -8.41 -1.57 12.32
N GLY A 285 -8.12 -1.88 13.59
CA GLY A 285 -7.81 -0.88 14.63
C GLY A 285 -9.07 -0.41 15.36
N GLY A 286 -9.13 0.84 15.80
CA GLY A 286 -10.29 1.40 16.51
C GLY A 286 -10.38 0.96 17.96
N GLU A 287 -9.24 0.63 18.57
CA GLU A 287 -9.13 0.29 19.98
C GLU A 287 -9.73 1.42 20.85
N TRP A 288 -10.59 1.08 21.80
CA TRP A 288 -11.26 2.05 22.71
C TRP A 288 -12.05 3.19 22.04
N SER A 289 -12.42 3.06 20.77
CA SER A 289 -13.25 4.05 20.09
C SER A 289 -14.61 4.24 20.78
N ASN A 290 -15.06 5.50 20.86
CA ASN A 290 -16.40 5.86 21.32
C ASN A 290 -17.44 5.84 20.19
N GLY A 291 -17.03 5.48 18.97
CA GLY A 291 -17.96 5.26 17.87
C GLY A 291 -17.30 5.37 16.51
N ILE A 292 -17.27 4.27 15.77
CA ILE A 292 -16.87 4.24 14.36
C ILE A 292 -18.06 3.75 13.54
N ASN A 293 -18.52 4.57 12.61
CA ASN A 293 -19.51 4.20 11.61
C ASN A 293 -18.81 3.64 10.37
N LEU A 294 -19.20 2.45 9.94
CA LEU A 294 -18.89 1.87 8.63
C LEU A 294 -20.20 1.72 7.86
N VAL A 295 -20.53 2.69 7.00
CA VAL A 295 -21.86 2.77 6.37
C VAL A 295 -21.78 2.86 4.86
N GLY A 296 -22.50 2.00 4.14
CA GLY A 296 -22.66 2.14 2.70
C GLY A 296 -21.37 2.04 1.89
N ASN A 297 -20.31 1.40 2.43
CA ASN A 297 -19.05 1.19 1.71
C ASN A 297 -19.14 -0.01 0.76
N TYR A 298 -18.42 0.04 -0.35
CA TYR A 298 -18.35 -1.03 -1.34
C TYR A 298 -16.99 -1.73 -1.32
N TYR A 299 -16.98 -3.02 -1.02
CA TYR A 299 -15.77 -3.84 -0.98
C TYR A 299 -15.75 -4.76 -2.19
N LYS A 300 -14.65 -4.71 -2.94
CA LYS A 300 -14.42 -5.58 -4.09
C LYS A 300 -13.10 -6.33 -3.92
N PRO A 301 -13.14 -7.62 -3.57
CA PRO A 301 -11.95 -8.47 -3.62
C PRO A 301 -11.31 -8.44 -5.02
N GLY A 302 -9.99 -8.41 -5.07
CA GLY A 302 -9.22 -8.37 -6.32
C GLY A 302 -8.15 -9.47 -6.39
N PRO A 303 -7.29 -9.44 -7.42
CA PRO A 303 -6.28 -10.47 -7.65
C PRO A 303 -5.33 -10.75 -6.48
N ASN A 304 -5.06 -9.79 -5.60
CA ASN A 304 -4.19 -9.96 -4.43
C ASN A 304 -4.95 -10.30 -3.14
N THR A 305 -6.29 -10.19 -3.12
CA THR A 305 -7.10 -10.45 -1.93
C THR A 305 -7.04 -11.92 -1.54
N LEU A 306 -6.68 -12.19 -0.28
CA LEU A 306 -6.64 -13.55 0.22
C LEU A 306 -8.07 -14.09 0.45
N PRO A 307 -8.33 -15.39 0.24
CA PRO A 307 -9.66 -15.96 0.44
C PRO A 307 -10.21 -15.75 1.85
N LYS A 308 -9.33 -15.76 2.86
CA LYS A 308 -9.70 -15.50 4.27
C LYS A 308 -10.17 -14.05 4.51
N THR A 309 -9.72 -13.09 3.69
CA THR A 309 -9.99 -11.66 3.85
C THR A 309 -10.98 -11.13 2.83
N ALA A 310 -11.32 -11.91 1.80
CA ALA A 310 -12.30 -11.54 0.78
C ALA A 310 -13.69 -11.18 1.36
N ARG A 311 -14.07 -11.81 2.48
CA ARG A 311 -15.35 -11.56 3.18
C ARG A 311 -15.26 -10.55 4.33
N GLU A 312 -14.09 -9.98 4.61
CA GLU A 312 -13.82 -9.14 5.78
C GLU A 312 -14.18 -7.68 5.50
N ILE A 313 -15.12 -7.11 6.29
CA ILE A 313 -15.36 -5.66 6.36
C ILE A 313 -14.31 -5.05 7.29
N VAL A 314 -14.16 -5.62 8.49
CA VAL A 314 -13.29 -5.06 9.53
C VAL A 314 -12.79 -6.12 10.52
N ALA A 315 -11.53 -5.98 10.95
CA ALA A 315 -10.93 -6.70 12.07
C ALA A 315 -10.68 -5.73 13.25
N PRO A 316 -11.70 -5.41 14.06
CA PRO A 316 -11.60 -4.35 15.04
C PRO A 316 -10.66 -4.70 16.20
N GLY A 317 -10.06 -3.66 16.75
CA GLY A 317 -9.31 -3.69 17.99
C GLY A 317 -10.23 -3.82 19.21
N ARG A 318 -9.65 -4.23 20.34
CA ARG A 318 -10.40 -4.48 21.57
C ARG A 318 -11.16 -3.25 22.07
N PHE A 319 -12.35 -3.49 22.63
CA PHE A 319 -13.14 -2.50 23.40
C PHE A 319 -13.63 -1.26 22.64
N GLY A 320 -13.51 -1.23 21.31
CA GLY A 320 -14.10 -0.16 20.49
C GLY A 320 -15.61 -0.28 20.31
N GLN A 321 -16.27 0.82 20.02
CA GLN A 321 -17.70 0.91 19.68
C GLN A 321 -17.89 1.11 18.18
N TRP A 322 -18.71 0.26 17.55
CA TRP A 322 -18.83 0.19 16.09
C TRP A 322 -20.28 0.15 15.65
N HIS A 323 -20.59 0.85 14.58
CA HIS A 323 -21.82 0.68 13.82
C HIS A 323 -21.48 0.24 12.39
N LEU A 324 -22.14 -0.82 11.91
CA LEU A 324 -21.97 -1.32 10.54
C LEU A 324 -23.35 -1.47 9.89
N SER A 325 -23.55 -0.85 8.72
CA SER A 325 -24.80 -1.00 7.97
C SER A 325 -24.63 -0.67 6.49
N GLY A 326 -25.43 -1.30 5.63
CA GLY A 326 -25.49 -0.97 4.19
C GLY A 326 -24.20 -1.22 3.39
N ASN A 327 -23.17 -1.84 3.98
CA ASN A 327 -21.95 -2.17 3.26
C ASN A 327 -22.18 -3.40 2.38
N GLU A 328 -21.51 -3.42 1.23
CA GLU A 328 -21.61 -4.53 0.29
C GLU A 328 -20.25 -5.10 -0.02
N ILE A 329 -20.20 -6.42 -0.17
CA ILE A 329 -18.99 -7.13 -0.59
C ILE A 329 -19.31 -7.95 -1.84
N GLU A 330 -18.63 -7.64 -2.94
CA GLU A 330 -18.76 -8.38 -4.19
C GLU A 330 -18.40 -9.87 -3.97
N GLY A 331 -19.28 -10.78 -4.40
CA GLY A 331 -19.11 -12.22 -4.22
C GLY A 331 -19.55 -12.77 -2.85
N HIS A 332 -19.95 -11.92 -1.90
CA HIS A 332 -20.34 -12.32 -0.53
C HIS A 332 -21.72 -11.75 -0.15
N ALA A 333 -22.78 -12.32 -0.75
CA ALA A 333 -24.16 -11.91 -0.51
C ALA A 333 -24.63 -12.15 0.93
N ASP A 334 -24.04 -13.12 1.64
CA ASP A 334 -24.30 -13.38 3.06
C ASP A 334 -23.85 -12.20 3.93
N VAL A 335 -22.61 -11.72 3.73
CA VAL A 335 -22.07 -10.56 4.46
C VAL A 335 -22.74 -9.26 4.04
N THR A 336 -23.15 -9.15 2.78
CA THR A 336 -23.92 -8.00 2.28
C THR A 336 -25.30 -7.93 2.95
N ALA A 337 -25.96 -9.08 3.15
CA ALA A 337 -27.25 -9.13 3.86
C ALA A 337 -27.11 -8.92 5.37
N ASP A 338 -26.00 -9.37 5.97
CA ASP A 338 -25.68 -9.20 7.38
C ASP A 338 -24.19 -8.83 7.56
N ASN A 339 -23.93 -7.53 7.70
CA ASN A 339 -22.57 -7.01 7.84
C ASN A 339 -21.84 -7.54 9.10
N THR A 340 -22.54 -8.09 10.09
CA THR A 340 -21.89 -8.66 11.28
C THR A 340 -21.08 -9.93 10.96
N LEU A 341 -21.40 -10.61 9.86
CA LEU A 341 -20.66 -11.76 9.34
C LEU A 341 -19.32 -11.40 8.67
N GLY A 342 -19.08 -10.10 8.47
CA GLY A 342 -17.83 -9.54 7.95
C GLY A 342 -16.87 -9.05 9.04
N ILE A 343 -17.16 -9.30 10.32
CA ILE A 343 -16.36 -8.85 11.46
C ILE A 343 -15.43 -9.97 11.94
N THR A 344 -14.13 -9.69 12.01
CA THR A 344 -13.14 -10.56 12.67
C THR A 344 -12.98 -10.13 14.13
N TYR A 345 -13.68 -10.79 15.06
CA TYR A 345 -13.72 -10.36 16.46
C TYR A 345 -12.38 -10.51 17.22
N PRO A 346 -11.94 -9.49 17.97
CA PRO A 346 -10.74 -9.57 18.80
C PRO A 346 -10.99 -10.31 20.11
N ILE A 347 -9.90 -10.76 20.74
CA ILE A 347 -9.93 -11.20 22.14
C ILE A 347 -10.34 -10.02 23.03
N GLY A 348 -11.39 -10.21 23.84
CA GLY A 348 -11.99 -9.15 24.67
C GLY A 348 -13.22 -8.48 24.07
N GLY A 349 -13.52 -8.74 22.79
CA GLY A 349 -14.73 -8.28 22.12
C GLY A 349 -14.77 -6.78 21.79
N ILE A 350 -15.91 -6.39 21.23
CA ILE A 350 -16.27 -5.03 20.84
C ILE A 350 -17.71 -4.74 21.28
N THR A 351 -18.11 -3.47 21.22
CA THR A 351 -19.51 -3.07 21.38
C THR A 351 -20.09 -2.73 20.01
N LEU A 352 -21.16 -3.43 19.61
CA LEU A 352 -21.93 -3.06 18.43
C LEU A 352 -23.03 -2.07 18.80
N LEU A 353 -23.02 -0.92 18.13
CA LEU A 353 -24.02 0.14 18.27
C LEU A 353 -25.21 -0.14 17.35
N PRO A 354 -26.45 -0.10 17.86
CA PRO A 354 -27.64 -0.42 17.07
C PRO A 354 -27.99 0.65 16.01
N LYS A 355 -27.37 1.83 16.10
CA LYS A 355 -27.52 2.96 15.18
C LYS A 355 -26.18 3.67 15.04
N PRO A 356 -25.94 4.42 13.94
CA PRO A 356 -24.72 5.18 13.78
C PRO A 356 -24.58 6.22 14.89
N VAL A 357 -23.33 6.55 15.22
CA VAL A 357 -23.04 7.76 16.00
C VAL A 357 -23.37 8.97 15.12
N GLU A 358 -24.09 9.92 15.71
CA GLU A 358 -24.54 11.12 15.01
C GLU A 358 -23.40 12.14 14.91
N PHE A 359 -23.29 12.77 13.74
CA PHE A 359 -22.36 13.86 13.47
C PHE A 359 -23.16 15.13 13.20
N GLU A 360 -22.73 16.28 13.74
CA GLU A 360 -23.42 17.58 13.55
C GLU A 360 -23.54 17.92 12.05
N ASN A 361 -22.51 17.56 11.27
CA ASN A 361 -22.42 17.78 9.84
C ASN A 361 -22.41 16.43 9.12
N GLY A 362 -23.61 15.90 8.86
CA GLY A 362 -23.78 14.66 8.12
C GLY A 362 -23.28 14.74 6.66
N VAL A 363 -23.26 13.58 6.02
CA VAL A 363 -22.93 13.38 4.60
C VAL A 363 -24.18 12.90 3.88
N THR A 364 -24.33 13.28 2.61
CA THR A 364 -25.35 12.72 1.72
C THR A 364 -25.06 11.25 1.47
N GLU A 365 -25.75 10.39 2.21
CA GLU A 365 -25.56 8.95 2.14
C GLU A 365 -26.11 8.36 0.83
N GLN A 366 -25.31 7.48 0.23
CA GLN A 366 -25.65 6.69 -0.96
C GLN A 366 -25.74 5.21 -0.60
N THR A 367 -26.39 4.39 -1.44
CA THR A 367 -26.17 2.94 -1.36
C THR A 367 -24.74 2.60 -1.76
N ALA A 368 -24.22 1.44 -1.34
CA ALA A 368 -22.86 1.05 -1.70
C ALA A 368 -22.62 1.00 -3.22
N GLN A 369 -23.60 0.58 -4.03
CA GLN A 369 -23.45 0.58 -5.49
C GLN A 369 -23.49 1.98 -6.10
N GLN A 370 -24.32 2.88 -5.55
CA GLN A 370 -24.32 4.28 -5.96
C GLN A 370 -22.97 4.92 -5.64
N ALA A 371 -22.45 4.67 -4.43
CA ALA A 371 -21.13 5.08 -4.02
C ALA A 371 -20.05 4.52 -4.95
N TYR A 372 -20.10 3.23 -5.28
CA TYR A 372 -19.18 2.60 -6.23
C TYR A 372 -19.15 3.32 -7.59
N ALA A 373 -20.32 3.59 -8.17
CA ALA A 373 -20.40 4.30 -9.45
C ALA A 373 -19.88 5.75 -9.34
N ALA A 374 -20.25 6.47 -8.27
CA ALA A 374 -19.86 7.85 -8.07
C ALA A 374 -18.36 8.00 -7.81
N VAL A 375 -17.78 7.18 -6.93
CA VAL A 375 -16.36 7.20 -6.57
C VAL A 375 -15.48 6.91 -7.78
N LEU A 376 -15.83 5.89 -8.58
CA LEU A 376 -15.07 5.56 -9.78
C LEU A 376 -15.18 6.60 -10.89
N GLU A 377 -16.15 7.52 -10.82
CA GLU A 377 -16.23 8.64 -11.74
C GLU A 377 -15.42 9.85 -11.21
N GLN A 378 -15.60 10.17 -9.93
CA GLN A 378 -15.26 11.48 -9.39
C GLN A 378 -13.98 11.49 -8.54
N ALA A 379 -13.62 10.41 -7.85
CA ALA A 379 -12.54 10.45 -6.87
C ALA A 379 -11.15 10.72 -7.48
N GLY A 380 -10.26 11.36 -6.72
CA GLY A 380 -8.90 11.73 -7.10
C GLY A 380 -8.79 13.13 -7.69
N ALA A 381 -7.57 13.51 -8.07
CA ALA A 381 -7.29 14.76 -8.75
C ALA A 381 -7.83 14.73 -10.19
N THR A 382 -9.09 15.15 -10.34
CA THR A 382 -9.82 15.19 -11.61
C THR A 382 -9.72 16.52 -12.35
N LEU A 383 -9.30 17.59 -11.68
CA LEU A 383 -9.06 18.90 -12.25
C LEU A 383 -7.57 19.23 -12.26
N PRO A 384 -7.05 19.88 -13.31
CA PRO A 384 -7.74 20.21 -14.57
C PRO A 384 -8.15 18.99 -15.39
N ARG A 385 -7.50 17.85 -15.18
CA ARG A 385 -7.84 16.55 -15.78
C ARG A 385 -7.38 15.43 -14.88
N ARG A 386 -8.01 14.25 -14.94
CA ARG A 386 -7.49 13.00 -14.35
C ARG A 386 -6.26 12.52 -15.13
N ASP A 387 -5.20 12.13 -14.44
CA ASP A 387 -3.98 11.67 -15.12
C ASP A 387 -4.00 10.16 -15.44
N ALA A 388 -2.96 9.70 -16.13
CA ALA A 388 -2.90 8.34 -16.66
C ALA A 388 -2.81 7.24 -15.59
N ILE A 389 -2.29 7.56 -14.40
CA ILE A 389 -2.18 6.62 -13.29
C ILE A 389 -3.53 6.49 -12.60
N ASP A 390 -4.17 7.61 -12.27
CA ASP A 390 -5.50 7.58 -11.64
C ASP A 390 -6.54 6.96 -12.58
N ALA A 391 -6.42 7.19 -13.90
CA ALA A 391 -7.27 6.55 -14.90
C ALA A 391 -7.06 5.03 -14.97
N ARG A 392 -5.81 4.54 -14.83
CA ARG A 392 -5.51 3.11 -14.73
C ARG A 392 -6.20 2.50 -13.51
N LEU A 393 -6.01 3.11 -12.34
CA LEU A 393 -6.52 2.61 -11.06
C LEU A 393 -8.05 2.51 -11.05
N VAL A 394 -8.73 3.55 -11.56
CA VAL A 394 -10.18 3.53 -11.74
C VAL A 394 -10.60 2.42 -12.72
N GLY A 395 -9.87 2.27 -13.84
CA GLY A 395 -10.10 1.20 -14.82
C GLY A 395 -9.98 -0.18 -14.18
N GLU A 396 -8.93 -0.42 -13.41
CA GLU A 396 -8.65 -1.67 -12.69
C GLU A 396 -9.76 -2.02 -11.69
N ALA A 397 -10.24 -1.04 -10.93
CA ALA A 397 -11.38 -1.24 -10.04
C ALA A 397 -12.67 -1.60 -10.79
N ARG A 398 -12.91 -1.02 -11.99
CA ARG A 398 -14.07 -1.37 -12.83
C ARG A 398 -13.94 -2.80 -13.36
N THR A 399 -12.80 -3.16 -13.92
CA THR A 399 -12.59 -4.46 -14.60
C THR A 399 -12.24 -5.60 -13.66
N GLY A 400 -11.88 -5.32 -12.40
CA GLY A 400 -11.41 -6.35 -11.48
C GLY A 400 -10.00 -6.85 -11.81
N THR A 401 -9.17 -5.99 -12.44
CA THR A 401 -7.78 -6.31 -12.84
C THR A 401 -6.76 -5.51 -12.01
N GLY A 402 -5.47 -5.60 -12.38
CA GLY A 402 -4.39 -4.95 -11.65
C GLY A 402 -3.79 -5.84 -10.56
N ARG A 403 -2.77 -5.34 -9.87
CA ARG A 403 -2.08 -6.07 -8.81
C ARG A 403 -1.30 -5.13 -7.89
N HIS A 404 -0.95 -5.61 -6.71
CA HIS A 404 0.05 -4.97 -5.85
C HIS A 404 1.40 -4.93 -6.56
N ILE A 405 2.11 -3.82 -6.39
CA ILE A 405 3.41 -3.54 -6.99
C ILE A 405 4.47 -3.40 -5.91
N ASN A 406 5.74 -3.56 -6.29
CA ASN A 406 6.87 -3.44 -5.37
C ASN A 406 7.64 -2.12 -5.57
N SER A 407 7.49 -1.49 -6.73
CA SER A 407 8.03 -0.18 -7.05
C SER A 407 7.06 0.57 -7.96
N GLN A 408 7.00 1.89 -7.85
CA GLN A 408 6.30 2.75 -8.82
C GLN A 408 6.78 2.50 -10.25
N LYS A 409 8.03 2.04 -10.42
CA LYS A 409 8.59 1.71 -11.73
C LYS A 409 7.83 0.57 -12.40
N ASP A 410 7.30 -0.39 -11.65
CA ASP A 410 6.58 -1.53 -12.22
C ASP A 410 5.42 -1.08 -13.13
N VAL A 411 4.85 0.10 -12.87
CA VAL A 411 3.69 0.67 -13.58
C VAL A 411 4.01 1.91 -14.42
N GLY A 412 5.28 2.12 -14.78
CA GLY A 412 5.69 3.25 -15.63
C GLY A 412 6.34 4.42 -14.89
N GLY A 413 6.40 4.39 -13.55
CA GLY A 413 7.01 5.44 -12.73
C GLY A 413 6.27 6.78 -12.79
N PHE A 414 6.97 7.85 -12.41
CA PHE A 414 6.42 9.21 -12.42
C PHE A 414 6.11 9.66 -13.85
N LEU A 415 4.92 10.24 -14.07
CA LEU A 415 4.53 10.74 -15.39
C LEU A 415 5.37 11.98 -15.78
N PRO A 416 5.93 12.03 -17.00
CA PRO A 416 6.46 13.27 -17.56
C PRO A 416 5.28 14.16 -17.99
N LEU A 417 4.76 14.95 -17.05
CA LEU A 417 3.65 15.87 -17.32
C LEU A 417 4.13 17.06 -18.16
N PRO A 418 3.38 17.49 -19.20
CA PRO A 418 3.73 18.68 -19.98
C PRO A 418 3.81 19.93 -19.10
N THR A 419 4.92 20.68 -19.22
CA THR A 419 5.20 21.87 -18.41
C THR A 419 4.98 23.19 -19.16
N GLU A 420 4.84 23.15 -20.48
CA GLU A 420 4.78 24.34 -21.34
C GLU A 420 3.37 24.92 -21.53
N VAL A 421 2.39 24.51 -20.72
CA VAL A 421 1.04 25.07 -20.82
C VAL A 421 1.00 26.40 -20.06
N PRO A 422 0.81 27.54 -20.74
CA PRO A 422 0.77 28.84 -20.08
C PRO A 422 -0.45 28.92 -19.17
N ALA A 423 -0.27 29.48 -17.97
CA ALA A 423 -1.40 29.89 -17.15
C ALA A 423 -2.17 31.02 -17.84
N PRO A 424 -3.49 31.11 -17.62
CA PRO A 424 -4.26 32.29 -18.01
C PRO A 424 -3.65 33.56 -17.43
N ALA A 425 -3.77 34.67 -18.17
CA ALA A 425 -3.36 35.98 -17.69
C ALA A 425 -4.17 36.37 -16.45
N ASP A 426 -3.46 36.94 -15.48
CA ASP A 426 -3.98 37.56 -14.27
C ASP A 426 -3.09 38.79 -14.03
N THR A 427 -3.65 39.96 -14.32
CA THR A 427 -2.91 41.22 -14.43
C THR A 427 -2.60 41.82 -13.05
N ASP A 428 -3.50 41.69 -12.08
CA ASP A 428 -3.35 42.25 -10.73
C ASP A 428 -2.91 41.23 -9.66
N LYS A 429 -2.84 39.95 -10.04
CA LYS A 429 -2.32 38.81 -9.28
C LYS A 429 -3.19 38.41 -8.09
N ASP A 430 -4.49 38.51 -8.26
CA ASP A 430 -5.47 38.17 -7.23
C ASP A 430 -5.92 36.69 -7.24
N GLY A 431 -5.39 35.89 -8.18
CA GLY A 431 -5.69 34.47 -8.30
C GLY A 431 -6.81 34.16 -9.29
N ILE A 432 -7.42 35.17 -9.90
CA ILE A 432 -8.52 35.07 -10.86
C ILE A 432 -8.00 35.46 -12.26
N PRO A 433 -8.33 34.72 -13.33
CA PRO A 433 -7.98 35.12 -14.68
C PRO A 433 -8.76 36.36 -15.15
N ASP A 434 -8.08 37.27 -15.86
CA ASP A 434 -8.65 38.51 -16.43
C ASP A 434 -9.95 38.24 -17.24
N GLU A 435 -9.97 37.13 -17.98
CA GLU A 435 -11.12 36.72 -18.80
C GLU A 435 -12.33 36.34 -17.94
N TRP A 436 -12.10 35.68 -16.81
CA TRP A 436 -13.18 35.31 -15.89
C TRP A 436 -13.71 36.54 -15.17
N GLU A 437 -12.83 37.42 -14.70
CA GLU A 437 -13.21 38.69 -14.07
C GLU A 437 -14.08 39.54 -14.98
N SER A 438 -13.62 39.76 -16.21
CA SER A 438 -14.36 40.52 -17.23
C SER A 438 -15.74 39.90 -17.49
N ALA A 439 -15.82 38.56 -17.52
CA ALA A 439 -17.08 37.85 -17.72
C ALA A 439 -18.04 37.97 -16.51
N GLN A 440 -17.52 38.17 -15.30
CA GLN A 440 -18.31 38.42 -14.08
C GLN A 440 -18.54 39.92 -13.78
N GLY A 441 -17.99 40.82 -14.61
CA GLY A 441 -18.11 42.27 -14.43
C GLY A 441 -17.20 42.85 -13.34
N LEU A 442 -16.10 42.16 -13.04
CA LEU A 442 -15.01 42.61 -12.16
C LEU A 442 -13.96 43.42 -12.95
N ASP A 443 -13.04 44.08 -12.26
CA ASP A 443 -11.99 44.90 -12.90
C ASP A 443 -10.64 44.17 -12.82
N PRO A 444 -10.08 43.66 -13.95
CA PRO A 444 -8.82 42.92 -13.98
C PRO A 444 -7.55 43.65 -13.51
N ASN A 445 -7.69 44.88 -13.01
CA ASN A 445 -6.62 45.68 -12.45
C ASN A 445 -6.82 45.97 -10.95
N ASN A 446 -7.83 45.37 -10.31
CA ASN A 446 -8.23 45.63 -8.94
C ASN A 446 -8.29 44.36 -8.06
N ALA A 447 -7.12 43.97 -7.55
CA ALA A 447 -6.96 42.74 -6.77
C ALA A 447 -7.78 42.66 -5.46
N GLU A 448 -8.38 43.75 -5.00
CA GLU A 448 -9.25 43.73 -3.81
C GLU A 448 -10.64 43.16 -4.11
N ASP A 449 -11.07 43.13 -5.38
CA ASP A 449 -12.39 42.59 -5.70
C ASP A 449 -12.46 41.06 -5.59
N ALA A 450 -11.33 40.32 -5.74
CA ALA A 450 -11.22 38.89 -5.42
C ALA A 450 -11.72 38.55 -4.01
N ARG A 451 -11.49 39.44 -3.04
CA ARG A 451 -11.86 39.25 -1.62
C ARG A 451 -13.30 39.65 -1.32
N THR A 452 -14.00 40.28 -2.26
CA THR A 452 -15.38 40.73 -2.06
C THR A 452 -16.30 39.52 -1.94
N ALA A 453 -16.96 39.40 -0.79
CA ALA A 453 -17.94 38.35 -0.54
C ALA A 453 -19.31 38.73 -1.09
N GLY A 454 -19.96 37.79 -1.78
CA GLY A 454 -21.34 37.96 -2.21
C GLY A 454 -22.37 37.62 -1.14
N ALA A 455 -23.66 37.61 -1.53
CA ALA A 455 -24.77 37.33 -0.62
C ALA A 455 -24.76 35.90 -0.03
N ASP A 456 -24.13 34.97 -0.74
CA ASP A 456 -23.88 33.58 -0.32
C ASP A 456 -22.66 33.44 0.61
N GLY A 457 -21.90 34.52 0.79
CA GLY A 457 -20.77 34.60 1.71
C GLY A 457 -19.42 34.11 1.15
N TYR A 458 -19.40 33.56 -0.06
CA TYR A 458 -18.16 33.21 -0.76
C TYR A 458 -17.54 34.45 -1.43
N THR A 459 -16.21 34.52 -1.46
CA THR A 459 -15.49 35.56 -2.20
C THR A 459 -15.50 35.30 -3.70
N ASN A 460 -15.18 36.32 -4.51
CA ASN A 460 -15.05 36.15 -5.96
C ASN A 460 -13.98 35.12 -6.32
N LEU A 461 -12.85 35.09 -5.60
CA LEU A 461 -11.84 34.04 -5.77
C LEU A 461 -12.42 32.64 -5.51
N GLU A 462 -13.16 32.43 -4.43
CA GLU A 462 -13.79 31.14 -4.16
C GLU A 462 -14.82 30.75 -5.23
N ARG A 463 -15.57 31.72 -5.77
CA ARG A 463 -16.50 31.48 -6.89
C ARG A 463 -15.76 31.06 -8.15
N TYR A 464 -14.64 31.71 -8.46
CA TYR A 464 -13.78 31.29 -9.56
C TYR A 464 -13.28 29.85 -9.35
N LEU A 465 -12.70 29.55 -8.19
CA LEU A 465 -12.19 28.21 -7.85
C LEU A 465 -13.24 27.11 -8.01
N ASN A 466 -14.49 27.39 -7.66
CA ASN A 466 -15.61 26.45 -7.76
C ASN A 466 -16.29 26.42 -9.14
N SER A 467 -15.96 27.36 -10.03
CA SER A 467 -16.43 27.39 -11.42
C SER A 467 -15.53 26.60 -12.38
N ILE A 468 -14.30 26.27 -11.97
CA ILE A 468 -13.34 25.53 -12.80
C ILE A 468 -13.91 24.15 -13.15
N GLN A 469 -13.89 23.83 -14.44
CA GLN A 469 -14.37 22.56 -14.97
C GLN A 469 -13.22 21.72 -15.53
N ARG A 470 -13.49 20.42 -15.69
CA ARG A 470 -12.53 19.48 -16.28
C ARG A 470 -12.23 19.85 -17.74
N ALA A 471 -10.96 19.86 -18.10
CA ALA A 471 -10.49 20.04 -19.46
C ALA A 471 -10.42 18.70 -20.23
N GLY A 472 -10.74 18.76 -21.53
CA GLY A 472 -10.59 17.63 -22.46
C GLY A 472 -11.65 16.54 -22.33
N ALA A 473 -11.45 15.44 -23.05
CA ALA A 473 -12.29 14.26 -23.00
C ALA A 473 -12.01 13.41 -21.75
N ARG A 474 -12.93 12.48 -21.43
CA ARG A 474 -12.60 11.37 -20.52
C ARG A 474 -11.41 10.58 -21.04
N ASN A 475 -10.61 10.06 -20.11
CA ASN A 475 -9.39 9.33 -20.44
C ASN A 475 -9.69 8.14 -21.37
N PRO A 476 -8.81 7.82 -22.34
CA PRO A 476 -9.00 6.69 -23.24
C PRO A 476 -8.94 5.34 -22.49
N GLU A 477 -9.44 4.29 -23.12
CA GLU A 477 -9.25 2.91 -22.66
C GLU A 477 -8.00 2.32 -23.32
N VAL A 478 -7.20 1.54 -22.60
CA VAL A 478 -6.04 0.83 -23.16
C VAL A 478 -5.78 -0.50 -22.45
N THR A 479 -5.40 -1.53 -23.19
CA THR A 479 -5.04 -2.85 -22.64
C THR A 479 -3.99 -3.53 -23.52
N ILE A 480 -2.95 -4.09 -22.91
CA ILE A 480 -2.02 -4.97 -23.62
C ILE A 480 -2.73 -6.31 -23.88
N THR A 481 -2.81 -6.71 -25.15
CA THR A 481 -3.44 -7.96 -25.59
C THR A 481 -2.43 -9.08 -25.80
N SER A 482 -1.18 -8.73 -26.08
CA SER A 482 -0.04 -9.64 -26.10
C SER A 482 1.22 -8.89 -25.71
N PRO A 483 2.11 -9.46 -24.90
CA PRO A 483 2.01 -10.77 -24.26
C PRO A 483 0.89 -10.85 -23.22
N ARG A 484 0.50 -12.09 -22.85
CA ARG A 484 -0.40 -12.31 -21.71
C ARG A 484 0.38 -12.25 -20.39
N ILE A 485 -0.34 -12.03 -19.28
CA ILE A 485 0.20 -12.09 -17.92
C ILE A 485 0.95 -13.42 -17.72
N ASP A 486 2.16 -13.32 -17.16
CA ASP A 486 3.10 -14.40 -16.85
C ASP A 486 3.53 -15.25 -18.07
N GLN A 487 3.44 -14.69 -19.28
CA GLN A 487 3.92 -15.38 -20.47
C GLN A 487 5.43 -15.63 -20.41
N VAL A 488 5.83 -16.88 -20.65
CA VAL A 488 7.22 -17.33 -20.67
C VAL A 488 7.75 -17.37 -22.10
N PHE A 489 8.93 -16.80 -22.31
CA PHE A 489 9.69 -16.83 -23.56
C PHE A 489 11.04 -17.52 -23.36
N ALA A 490 11.49 -18.28 -24.35
CA ALA A 490 12.80 -18.95 -24.33
C ALA A 490 13.88 -18.12 -25.04
N ALA A 491 14.93 -17.72 -24.33
CA ALA A 491 16.08 -17.00 -24.88
C ALA A 491 17.22 -17.96 -25.28
N GLY A 492 17.04 -18.65 -26.42
CA GLY A 492 18.01 -19.64 -26.93
C GLY A 492 19.36 -19.06 -27.41
N LYS A 493 19.47 -17.73 -27.56
CA LYS A 493 20.70 -17.01 -27.96
C LYS A 493 21.02 -15.86 -26.99
N ASP A 494 20.77 -16.06 -25.69
CA ASP A 494 20.90 -15.08 -24.60
C ASP A 494 20.01 -13.81 -24.72
N LYS A 495 19.40 -13.58 -25.89
CA LYS A 495 18.46 -12.49 -26.18
C LYS A 495 17.23 -13.04 -26.89
N GLN A 496 16.07 -12.45 -26.59
CA GLN A 496 14.79 -12.79 -27.18
C GLN A 496 14.04 -11.50 -27.54
N PRO A 497 13.64 -11.28 -28.79
CA PRO A 497 12.71 -10.19 -29.10
C PRO A 497 11.31 -10.51 -28.54
N VAL A 498 10.65 -9.50 -28.00
CA VAL A 498 9.27 -9.60 -27.48
C VAL A 498 8.39 -8.64 -28.28
N ALA A 499 7.40 -9.20 -28.97
CA ALA A 499 6.36 -8.41 -29.64
C ALA A 499 5.28 -8.05 -28.61
N ILE A 500 4.82 -6.80 -28.65
CA ILE A 500 3.81 -6.26 -27.75
C ILE A 500 2.72 -5.63 -28.61
N THR A 501 1.47 -5.98 -28.32
CA THR A 501 0.28 -5.44 -28.98
C THR A 501 -0.69 -4.91 -27.93
N ALA A 502 -1.34 -3.79 -28.24
CA ALA A 502 -2.35 -3.21 -27.38
C ALA A 502 -3.59 -2.79 -28.17
N ASP A 503 -4.74 -2.89 -27.51
CA ASP A 503 -5.97 -2.24 -27.94
C ASP A 503 -6.11 -0.91 -27.20
N ALA A 504 -6.48 0.14 -27.93
CA ALA A 504 -6.72 1.46 -27.37
C ALA A 504 -7.94 2.12 -28.02
N LYS A 505 -8.74 2.82 -27.21
CA LYS A 505 -9.98 3.46 -27.65
C LYS A 505 -10.16 4.81 -26.97
N ALA A 506 -10.32 5.86 -27.76
CA ALA A 506 -10.64 7.20 -27.25
C ALA A 506 -12.14 7.32 -26.92
N LEU A 507 -12.47 8.23 -26.01
CA LEU A 507 -13.84 8.52 -25.57
C LEU A 507 -14.27 9.93 -26.02
N ASP A 508 -15.55 10.24 -25.85
CA ASP A 508 -16.13 11.57 -26.07
C ASP A 508 -15.84 12.20 -27.45
N GLY A 509 -15.75 11.35 -28.48
CA GLY A 509 -15.51 11.78 -29.86
C GLY A 509 -14.05 12.12 -30.20
N ALA A 510 -13.11 11.95 -29.25
CA ALA A 510 -11.68 12.07 -29.50
C ALA A 510 -11.13 10.87 -30.31
N SER A 511 -9.88 10.98 -30.76
CA SER A 511 -9.13 9.88 -31.41
C SER A 511 -7.85 9.57 -30.63
N ILE A 512 -7.35 8.33 -30.69
CA ILE A 512 -6.04 7.99 -30.12
C ILE A 512 -4.95 8.66 -30.95
N ALA A 513 -4.10 9.46 -30.29
CA ALA A 513 -2.97 10.14 -30.90
C ALA A 513 -1.69 9.29 -30.83
N LEU A 514 -1.46 8.60 -29.71
CA LEU A 514 -0.24 7.82 -29.48
C LEU A 514 -0.49 6.69 -28.48
N VAL A 515 0.11 5.52 -28.73
CA VAL A 515 0.28 4.45 -27.74
C VAL A 515 1.76 4.21 -27.52
N GLU A 516 2.24 4.46 -26.30
CA GLU A 516 3.61 4.21 -25.88
C GLU A 516 3.67 2.89 -25.10
N PHE A 517 4.77 2.14 -25.21
CA PHE A 517 4.99 0.88 -24.51
C PHE A 517 6.21 1.01 -23.60
N PHE A 518 6.11 0.46 -22.39
CA PHE A 518 7.13 0.56 -21.35
C PHE A 518 7.50 -0.80 -20.79
N HIS A 519 8.76 -0.92 -20.37
CA HIS A 519 9.18 -1.87 -19.36
C HIS A 519 9.69 -1.08 -18.14
N GLY A 520 9.08 -1.30 -16.97
CA GLY A 520 9.37 -0.43 -15.84
C GLY A 520 8.98 1.01 -16.19
N ASP A 521 9.86 1.97 -15.90
CA ASP A 521 9.78 3.37 -16.32
C ASP A 521 10.50 3.65 -17.67
N GLU A 522 11.07 2.63 -18.32
CA GLU A 522 11.77 2.76 -19.60
C GLU A 522 10.80 2.59 -20.78
N LYS A 523 10.77 3.57 -21.68
CA LYS A 523 10.02 3.48 -22.94
C LYS A 523 10.74 2.54 -23.91
N ILE A 524 10.06 1.48 -24.34
CA ILE A 524 10.60 0.44 -25.24
C ILE A 524 10.05 0.53 -26.67
N GLY A 525 9.00 1.31 -26.89
CA GLY A 525 8.44 1.57 -28.22
C GLY A 525 7.20 2.45 -28.20
N GLU A 526 6.69 2.77 -29.39
CA GLU A 526 5.45 3.54 -29.56
C GLU A 526 4.77 3.21 -30.91
N SER A 527 3.48 3.50 -31.02
CA SER A 527 2.72 3.47 -32.25
C SER A 527 1.68 4.58 -32.30
N ALA A 528 1.60 5.29 -33.42
CA ALA A 528 0.61 6.35 -33.65
C ALA A 528 -0.65 5.88 -34.42
N ALA A 529 -0.68 4.61 -34.87
CA ALA A 529 -1.80 4.06 -35.64
C ALA A 529 -2.10 2.60 -35.28
N ALA A 530 -3.36 2.21 -35.42
CA ALA A 530 -3.79 0.83 -35.23
C ALA A 530 -3.36 -0.07 -36.42
N PRO A 531 -3.01 -1.36 -36.19
CA PRO A 531 -2.88 -2.01 -34.88
C PRO A 531 -1.70 -1.44 -34.08
N TYR A 532 -1.92 -1.14 -32.79
CA TYR A 532 -0.89 -0.57 -31.93
C TYR A 532 0.06 -1.67 -31.45
N GLN A 533 1.31 -1.58 -31.86
CA GLN A 533 2.30 -2.61 -31.59
C GLN A 533 3.72 -2.06 -31.49
N ALA A 534 4.55 -2.74 -30.71
CA ALA A 534 5.99 -2.51 -30.62
C ALA A 534 6.74 -3.84 -30.59
N THR A 535 8.05 -3.81 -30.89
CA THR A 535 8.92 -4.96 -30.70
C THR A 535 10.11 -4.56 -29.84
N TRP A 536 10.15 -5.07 -28.62
CA TRP A 536 11.27 -4.87 -27.72
C TRP A 536 12.41 -5.82 -28.09
N LYS A 537 13.53 -5.25 -28.52
CA LYS A 537 14.69 -6.00 -29.02
C LYS A 537 15.67 -6.28 -27.89
N GLY A 538 16.29 -7.45 -27.94
CA GLY A 538 17.45 -7.76 -27.10
C GLY A 538 17.15 -8.11 -25.65
N VAL A 539 15.92 -8.49 -25.33
CA VAL A 539 15.49 -8.85 -23.97
C VAL A 539 16.25 -10.07 -23.48
N THR A 540 16.91 -9.95 -22.33
CA THR A 540 17.74 -11.01 -21.75
C THR A 540 16.95 -11.88 -20.79
N ASP A 541 17.60 -12.86 -20.16
CA ASP A 541 17.01 -13.64 -19.07
C ASP A 541 16.57 -12.73 -17.91
N GLY A 542 15.30 -12.82 -17.49
CA GLY A 542 14.74 -11.96 -16.44
C GLY A 542 13.22 -12.03 -16.34
N THR A 543 12.69 -11.34 -15.33
CA THR A 543 11.27 -11.01 -15.20
C THR A 543 11.11 -9.53 -15.51
N TYR A 544 10.10 -9.19 -16.31
CA TYR A 544 9.88 -7.85 -16.81
C TYR A 544 8.41 -7.45 -16.63
N PHE A 545 8.19 -6.18 -16.34
CA PHE A 545 6.88 -5.58 -16.08
C PHE A 545 6.54 -4.64 -17.24
N LEU A 546 5.49 -4.95 -18.00
CA LEU A 546 5.10 -4.20 -19.19
C LEU A 546 3.82 -3.39 -18.94
N THR A 547 3.81 -2.16 -19.45
CA THR A 547 2.60 -1.32 -19.53
C THR A 547 2.52 -0.64 -20.90
N ALA A 548 1.31 -0.23 -21.28
CA ALA A 548 1.07 0.64 -22.43
C ALA A 548 0.37 1.92 -21.97
N ARG A 549 0.75 3.07 -22.52
CA ARG A 549 0.09 4.35 -22.24
C ARG A 549 -0.54 4.89 -23.53
N ALA A 550 -1.86 4.98 -23.55
CA ALA A 550 -2.58 5.60 -24.65
C ALA A 550 -2.87 7.07 -24.32
N THR A 551 -2.56 7.96 -25.25
CA THR A 551 -2.88 9.40 -25.19
C THR A 551 -3.79 9.74 -26.36
N ASP A 552 -4.90 10.44 -26.09
CA ASP A 552 -5.84 10.89 -27.11
C ASP A 552 -5.49 12.28 -27.68
N SER A 553 -6.25 12.70 -28.69
CA SER A 553 -6.10 13.99 -29.38
C SER A 553 -6.38 15.22 -28.51
N THR A 554 -6.91 15.04 -27.29
CA THR A 554 -7.13 16.11 -26.29
C THR A 554 -6.06 16.12 -25.20
N GLY A 555 -5.07 15.23 -25.28
CA GLY A 555 -4.01 15.03 -24.30
C GLY A 555 -4.44 14.23 -23.06
N SER A 556 -5.67 13.71 -23.02
CA SER A 556 -6.08 12.80 -21.95
C SER A 556 -5.41 11.43 -22.18
N ALA A 557 -4.95 10.80 -21.09
CA ALA A 557 -4.16 9.57 -21.20
C ALA A 557 -4.52 8.55 -20.13
N THR A 558 -4.27 7.28 -20.43
CA THR A 558 -4.44 6.14 -19.50
C THR A 558 -3.26 5.20 -19.64
N THR A 559 -2.72 4.72 -18.52
CA THR A 559 -1.78 3.59 -18.50
C THR A 559 -2.56 2.29 -18.35
N SER A 560 -2.18 1.22 -19.05
CA SER A 560 -2.83 -0.09 -18.93
C SER A 560 -2.48 -0.76 -17.61
N SER A 561 -3.25 -1.78 -17.22
CA SER A 561 -2.80 -2.71 -16.19
C SER A 561 -1.41 -3.30 -16.51
N LEU A 562 -0.68 -3.59 -15.44
CA LEU A 562 0.63 -4.22 -15.49
C LEU A 562 0.54 -5.66 -16.05
N VAL A 563 1.37 -5.96 -17.05
CA VAL A 563 1.58 -7.31 -17.59
C VAL A 563 3.00 -7.80 -17.27
N PRO A 564 3.18 -8.68 -16.26
CA PRO A 564 4.47 -9.35 -16.04
C PRO A 564 4.74 -10.38 -17.14
N ILE A 565 5.99 -10.52 -17.54
CA ILE A 565 6.48 -11.59 -18.43
C ILE A 565 7.81 -12.14 -17.95
N HIS A 566 8.16 -13.32 -18.45
CA HIS A 566 9.41 -13.98 -18.10
C HIS A 566 10.17 -14.39 -19.36
N VAL A 567 11.42 -13.97 -19.44
CA VAL A 567 12.36 -14.45 -20.46
C VAL A 567 13.33 -15.39 -19.77
N ASN A 568 13.37 -16.63 -20.24
CA ASN A 568 14.13 -17.72 -19.65
C ASN A 568 15.24 -18.17 -20.60
N ARG A 569 16.49 -18.04 -20.18
CA ARG A 569 17.64 -18.62 -20.87
C ARG A 569 17.48 -20.13 -20.88
N THR A 570 17.65 -20.72 -22.07
CA THR A 570 17.65 -22.17 -22.25
C THR A 570 19.08 -22.62 -22.56
N ARG A 571 19.76 -23.26 -21.59
CA ARG A 571 21.10 -23.85 -21.78
C ARG A 571 21.10 -25.29 -21.31
N THR A 572 21.91 -26.12 -21.97
CA THR A 572 22.09 -27.52 -21.58
C THR A 572 22.69 -27.63 -20.17
N HIS A 573 22.18 -28.57 -19.39
CA HIS A 573 22.65 -28.91 -18.05
C HIS A 573 23.04 -30.41 -18.02
N PRO A 574 24.19 -30.79 -18.63
CA PRO A 574 24.58 -32.19 -18.76
C PRO A 574 24.64 -32.91 -17.41
N GLY A 575 24.04 -34.10 -17.34
CA GLY A 575 24.01 -34.91 -16.12
C GLY A 575 22.96 -34.47 -15.09
N TRP A 576 22.12 -33.48 -15.39
CA TRP A 576 21.00 -33.04 -14.55
C TRP A 576 19.67 -33.18 -15.29
N GLN A 577 18.65 -33.66 -14.58
CA GLN A 577 17.26 -33.67 -15.02
C GLN A 577 16.52 -32.50 -14.39
N VAL A 578 15.39 -32.09 -14.98
CA VAL A 578 14.57 -30.98 -14.50
C VAL A 578 13.11 -31.37 -14.53
N LYS A 579 12.33 -30.96 -13.52
CA LYS A 579 10.89 -31.20 -13.46
C LYS A 579 10.23 -30.15 -12.59
N ASP A 580 9.06 -29.67 -13.02
CA ASP A 580 8.11 -29.01 -12.12
C ASP A 580 7.38 -30.08 -11.32
N ILE A 581 7.53 -30.00 -10.01
CA ILE A 581 6.84 -30.84 -9.04
C ILE A 581 5.49 -30.20 -8.78
N GLY A 582 4.42 -30.99 -8.82
CA GLY A 582 3.06 -30.50 -8.59
C GLY A 582 2.58 -29.56 -9.68
N GLU A 583 1.55 -28.80 -9.34
CA GLU A 583 0.96 -27.80 -10.22
C GLU A 583 1.59 -26.44 -9.94
N VAL A 584 2.46 -26.00 -10.85
CA VAL A 584 3.09 -24.68 -10.77
C VAL A 584 2.32 -23.68 -11.65
N PRO A 585 2.01 -22.47 -11.17
CA PRO A 585 1.28 -21.47 -11.97
C PRO A 585 2.10 -20.94 -13.14
N ILE A 586 3.44 -20.89 -12.98
CA ILE A 586 4.39 -20.48 -14.02
C ILE A 586 5.40 -21.61 -14.19
N PRO A 587 5.55 -22.20 -15.40
CA PRO A 587 6.52 -23.26 -15.64
C PRO A 587 7.94 -22.84 -15.25
N GLY A 588 8.62 -23.71 -14.52
CA GLY A 588 9.98 -23.45 -14.06
C GLY A 588 11.02 -23.51 -15.17
N ASN A 589 12.22 -23.01 -14.89
CA ASN A 589 13.34 -23.06 -15.83
C ASN A 589 14.67 -23.29 -15.12
N THR A 590 15.54 -24.07 -15.76
CA THR A 590 16.92 -24.27 -15.33
C THR A 590 17.87 -23.99 -16.49
N ALA A 591 18.87 -23.14 -16.23
CA ALA A 591 19.98 -22.89 -17.15
C ALA A 591 21.31 -23.12 -16.44
N LEU A 592 22.29 -23.70 -17.13
CA LEU A 592 23.66 -23.82 -16.64
C LEU A 592 24.60 -23.02 -17.55
N LYS A 593 25.37 -22.09 -16.96
CA LYS A 593 26.39 -21.29 -17.67
C LYS A 593 27.62 -21.17 -16.78
N ASP A 594 28.78 -21.57 -17.30
CA ASP A 594 30.08 -21.38 -16.64
C ASP A 594 30.11 -21.92 -15.18
N GLY A 595 29.44 -23.05 -14.95
CA GLY A 595 29.35 -23.69 -13.63
C GLY A 595 28.31 -23.09 -12.67
N VAL A 596 27.54 -22.09 -13.12
CA VAL A 596 26.47 -21.45 -12.36
C VAL A 596 25.11 -21.88 -12.91
N PHE A 597 24.29 -22.45 -12.03
CA PHE A 597 22.87 -22.71 -12.30
C PHE A 597 22.07 -21.43 -12.09
N THR A 598 21.17 -21.11 -13.02
CA THR A 598 20.06 -20.18 -12.82
C THR A 598 18.79 -21.01 -12.82
N ILE A 599 18.11 -21.05 -11.68
CA ILE A 599 16.90 -21.84 -11.48
C ILE A 599 15.78 -20.88 -11.14
N LYS A 600 14.66 -21.05 -11.84
CA LYS A 600 13.47 -20.24 -11.66
C LYS A 600 12.29 -21.14 -11.36
N GLY A 601 11.50 -20.77 -10.37
CA GLY A 601 10.38 -21.57 -9.90
C GLY A 601 9.24 -20.70 -9.38
N SER A 602 8.02 -21.23 -9.56
CA SER A 602 6.81 -20.71 -8.93
C SER A 602 6.20 -21.79 -8.04
N GLY A 603 4.98 -21.58 -7.55
CA GLY A 603 4.34 -22.51 -6.60
C GLY A 603 4.87 -22.31 -5.18
N LYS A 604 4.63 -23.29 -4.32
CA LYS A 604 4.97 -23.26 -2.92
C LYS A 604 5.48 -24.63 -2.43
N ILE A 605 6.63 -24.66 -1.77
CA ILE A 605 7.14 -25.81 -1.01
C ILE A 605 6.47 -25.78 0.36
N ALA A 606 5.14 -25.94 0.36
CA ALA A 606 4.36 -26.17 1.58
C ALA A 606 2.99 -26.78 1.31
N GLY A 607 2.45 -27.47 2.32
CA GLY A 607 1.13 -28.11 2.28
C GLY A 607 1.24 -29.64 2.13
N TRP A 608 0.12 -30.29 1.75
CA TRP A 608 0.11 -31.74 1.46
C TRP A 608 0.72 -32.05 0.09
N LYS A 609 0.59 -31.14 -0.89
CA LYS A 609 1.19 -31.28 -2.22
C LYS A 609 2.06 -30.07 -2.52
N ASP A 610 3.35 -30.30 -2.65
CA ASP A 610 4.31 -29.25 -3.00
C ASP A 610 4.16 -28.85 -4.46
N ALA A 611 4.44 -27.58 -4.76
CA ALA A 611 4.54 -27.08 -6.13
C ALA A 611 5.83 -26.28 -6.29
N PHE A 612 6.79 -26.72 -7.11
CA PHE A 612 8.07 -26.02 -7.28
C PHE A 612 8.89 -26.53 -8.47
N HIS A 613 9.96 -25.81 -8.85
CA HIS A 613 10.90 -26.26 -9.87
C HIS A 613 12.11 -27.00 -9.28
N PHE A 614 12.43 -28.18 -9.81
CA PHE A 614 13.49 -29.05 -9.29
C PHE A 614 14.49 -29.46 -10.38
N ALA A 615 15.77 -29.11 -10.19
CA ALA A 615 16.89 -29.59 -11.00
C ALA A 615 17.66 -30.65 -10.21
N TYR A 616 17.69 -31.90 -10.71
CA TYR A 616 18.05 -33.04 -9.87
C TYR A 616 18.86 -34.14 -10.57
N LYS A 617 19.42 -35.02 -9.73
CA LYS A 617 20.01 -36.31 -10.10
C LYS A 617 19.30 -37.43 -9.37
N ALA A 618 19.03 -38.52 -10.09
CA ALA A 618 18.62 -39.77 -9.45
C ALA A 618 19.85 -40.41 -8.79
N VAL A 619 19.74 -40.71 -7.51
CA VAL A 619 20.76 -41.38 -6.70
C VAL A 619 20.10 -42.56 -5.98
N GLY A 620 20.87 -43.53 -5.52
CA GLY A 620 20.32 -44.67 -4.79
C GLY A 620 21.35 -45.25 -3.85
N PHE A 621 20.89 -45.77 -2.71
CA PHE A 621 21.75 -46.53 -1.81
C PHE A 621 21.84 -47.98 -2.28
N SER A 622 23.06 -48.49 -2.43
CA SER A 622 23.30 -49.89 -2.81
C SER A 622 23.37 -50.81 -1.60
N LYS A 623 23.62 -50.26 -0.42
CA LYS A 623 23.56 -50.94 0.88
C LYS A 623 23.18 -49.95 1.99
N ARG A 624 22.69 -50.47 3.12
CA ARG A 624 22.44 -49.67 4.34
C ARG A 624 23.75 -49.10 4.89
N GLY A 625 23.67 -47.95 5.57
CA GLY A 625 24.84 -47.26 6.13
C GLY A 625 25.59 -46.37 5.13
N GLU A 626 25.13 -46.27 3.89
CA GLU A 626 25.67 -45.29 2.94
C GLU A 626 25.28 -43.86 3.29
N VAL A 627 26.17 -42.92 2.92
CA VAL A 627 26.01 -41.49 3.14
C VAL A 627 25.90 -40.82 1.77
N LEU A 628 24.91 -39.97 1.60
CA LEU A 628 24.78 -39.08 0.45
C LEU A 628 24.96 -37.65 0.97
N GLU A 629 25.75 -36.85 0.26
CA GLU A 629 25.91 -35.43 0.56
C GLU A 629 25.67 -34.62 -0.70
N ILE A 630 24.87 -33.55 -0.58
CA ILE A 630 24.84 -32.46 -1.57
C ILE A 630 25.34 -31.19 -0.90
N THR A 631 26.22 -30.47 -1.60
CA THR A 631 26.72 -29.16 -1.21
C THR A 631 26.56 -28.20 -2.39
N ALA A 632 26.10 -26.98 -2.13
CA ALA A 632 25.99 -25.92 -3.14
C ALA A 632 26.21 -24.55 -2.49
N ARG A 633 26.76 -23.60 -3.25
CA ARG A 633 26.77 -22.19 -2.87
C ARG A 633 25.56 -21.52 -3.51
N LEU A 634 24.65 -20.98 -2.69
CA LEU A 634 23.57 -20.11 -3.16
C LEU A 634 24.14 -18.71 -3.31
N ASP A 635 24.34 -18.28 -4.56
CA ASP A 635 24.92 -16.99 -4.89
C ASP A 635 23.90 -15.85 -4.78
N GLY A 636 22.61 -16.15 -5.01
CA GLY A 636 21.55 -15.15 -4.96
C GLY A 636 20.15 -15.77 -5.07
N VAL A 637 19.16 -15.06 -4.54
CA VAL A 637 17.72 -15.36 -4.64
C VAL A 637 16.99 -14.02 -4.77
N SER A 638 16.05 -13.92 -5.71
CA SER A 638 15.29 -12.70 -5.95
C SER A 638 14.31 -12.40 -4.82
N LYS A 639 14.24 -11.14 -4.36
CA LYS A 639 13.32 -10.66 -3.33
C LYS A 639 11.93 -10.32 -3.92
N ASN A 640 11.24 -11.31 -4.48
CA ASN A 640 9.98 -11.07 -5.19
C ASN A 640 8.75 -11.25 -4.29
N HIS A 641 8.84 -12.08 -3.26
CA HIS A 641 7.80 -12.33 -2.29
C HIS A 641 8.43 -12.85 -1.00
N VAL A 642 7.79 -12.55 0.13
CA VAL A 642 8.19 -13.12 1.42
C VAL A 642 8.06 -14.65 1.41
N ASP A 643 8.91 -15.29 2.16
CA ASP A 643 9.03 -16.74 2.38
C ASP A 643 9.38 -17.61 1.17
N ALA A 644 9.49 -17.05 -0.04
CA ALA A 644 10.04 -17.75 -1.21
C ALA A 644 11.43 -18.32 -0.88
N VAL A 645 11.66 -19.58 -1.22
CA VAL A 645 12.83 -20.34 -0.79
C VAL A 645 13.58 -20.95 -1.97
N ALA A 646 14.90 -20.89 -1.89
CA ALA A 646 15.81 -21.55 -2.80
C ALA A 646 16.82 -22.38 -2.01
N GLY A 647 17.11 -23.61 -2.44
CA GLY A 647 18.01 -24.46 -1.69
C GLY A 647 18.33 -25.80 -2.33
N ILE A 648 18.90 -26.68 -1.51
CA ILE A 648 19.23 -28.06 -1.84
C ILE A 648 18.24 -29.01 -1.17
N MET A 649 17.82 -30.05 -1.89
CA MET A 649 16.80 -30.98 -1.44
C MET A 649 17.19 -32.42 -1.73
N VAL A 650 16.85 -33.31 -0.80
CA VAL A 650 16.79 -34.77 -1.02
C VAL A 650 15.35 -35.21 -0.81
N ARG A 651 14.77 -35.86 -1.81
CA ARG A 651 13.39 -36.33 -1.82
C ARG A 651 13.29 -37.77 -2.29
N GLN A 652 12.30 -38.49 -1.78
CA GLN A 652 12.12 -39.92 -2.08
C GLN A 652 11.71 -40.16 -3.54
N ASP A 653 10.68 -39.48 -4.01
CA ASP A 653 10.14 -39.63 -5.36
C ASP A 653 9.73 -38.27 -5.94
N LEU A 654 9.29 -38.22 -7.21
CA LEU A 654 8.95 -36.96 -7.90
C LEU A 654 7.46 -36.61 -7.83
N GLU A 655 6.72 -37.22 -6.90
CA GLU A 655 5.31 -36.90 -6.66
C GLU A 655 5.15 -35.74 -5.68
N PRO A 656 4.11 -34.91 -5.80
CA PRO A 656 3.96 -33.70 -4.97
C PRO A 656 3.87 -33.95 -3.46
N ASP A 657 3.48 -35.16 -3.04
CA ASP A 657 3.33 -35.59 -1.65
C ASP A 657 4.51 -36.44 -1.15
N SER A 658 5.63 -36.46 -1.89
CA SER A 658 6.84 -37.19 -1.53
C SER A 658 7.42 -36.70 -0.19
N PRO A 659 7.86 -37.59 0.71
CA PRO A 659 8.74 -37.23 1.80
C PRO A 659 10.03 -36.59 1.29
N PHE A 660 10.50 -35.53 1.97
CA PHE A 660 11.74 -34.83 1.62
C PHE A 660 12.35 -34.10 2.83
N MET A 661 13.64 -33.79 2.70
CA MET A 661 14.34 -32.80 3.50
C MET A 661 15.00 -31.77 2.59
N MET A 662 14.89 -30.49 2.95
CA MET A 662 15.50 -29.38 2.25
C MET A 662 16.27 -28.48 3.22
N ALA A 663 17.46 -28.05 2.79
CA ALA A 663 18.18 -26.92 3.35
C ALA A 663 18.10 -25.77 2.35
N GLY A 664 17.51 -24.64 2.73
CA GLY A 664 17.33 -23.50 1.83
C GLY A 664 17.48 -22.17 2.52
N ILE A 665 17.43 -21.10 1.75
CA ILE A 665 17.40 -19.72 2.22
C ILE A 665 16.23 -19.03 1.55
N GLY A 666 15.51 -18.23 2.33
CA GLY A 666 14.42 -17.40 1.87
C GLY A 666 14.27 -16.17 2.75
N TYR A 667 13.45 -15.22 2.32
CA TYR A 667 13.12 -14.03 3.10
C TYR A 667 12.03 -14.37 4.11
N SER A 668 12.30 -14.42 5.41
CA SER A 668 11.32 -14.98 6.38
C SER A 668 10.33 -13.95 6.91
N ALA A 669 9.04 -14.31 7.01
CA ALA A 669 7.98 -13.48 7.62
C ALA A 669 7.95 -13.52 9.18
N SER A 670 8.89 -14.21 9.81
CA SER A 670 8.73 -14.73 11.18
C SER A 670 8.92 -13.71 12.33
N ASN A 671 9.21 -12.45 12.03
CA ASN A 671 9.20 -11.33 12.98
C ASN A 671 8.22 -10.25 12.46
N GLU A 672 7.87 -9.26 13.28
CA GLU A 672 6.99 -8.11 12.94
C GLU A 672 7.40 -7.37 11.64
N ASP A 673 8.53 -7.73 11.05
CA ASP A 673 9.23 -7.03 9.98
C ASP A 673 9.54 -7.88 8.73
N GLY A 674 9.04 -9.12 8.61
CA GLY A 674 9.07 -10.05 7.46
C GLY A 674 10.02 -9.90 6.24
N SER A 675 11.19 -9.28 6.34
CA SER A 675 11.97 -8.74 5.21
C SER A 675 13.34 -9.34 5.01
N ARG A 676 13.84 -10.08 6.02
CA ARG A 676 15.26 -10.41 6.13
C ARG A 676 15.53 -11.89 5.82
N LYS A 677 16.70 -12.16 5.23
CA LYS A 677 17.11 -13.52 4.84
C LYS A 677 17.25 -14.41 6.06
N ARG A 678 16.68 -15.61 5.98
CA ARG A 678 16.91 -16.68 6.96
C ARG A 678 17.12 -18.00 6.23
N ALA A 679 17.96 -18.84 6.81
CA ALA A 679 18.04 -20.23 6.42
C ALA A 679 16.82 -20.99 6.93
N LYS A 680 16.41 -22.00 6.17
CA LYS A 680 15.25 -22.84 6.46
C LYS A 680 15.65 -24.30 6.31
N ALA A 681 15.32 -25.09 7.33
CA ALA A 681 15.30 -26.54 7.27
C ALA A 681 13.84 -26.97 7.12
N ILE A 682 13.43 -27.32 5.90
CA ILE A 682 12.05 -27.68 5.57
C ILE A 682 11.97 -29.20 5.41
N ARG A 683 10.98 -29.82 6.06
CA ARG A 683 10.80 -31.27 6.00
C ARG A 683 9.35 -31.68 5.94
N VAL A 684 9.08 -32.74 5.18
CA VAL A 684 7.80 -33.46 5.17
C VAL A 684 8.08 -34.91 5.52
N ALA A 685 7.52 -35.36 6.64
CA ALA A 685 7.58 -36.75 7.06
C ALA A 685 6.52 -37.59 6.31
N SER A 686 6.76 -38.88 6.22
CA SER A 686 5.82 -39.87 5.65
C SER A 686 4.53 -39.86 6.45
N HIS A 687 3.40 -39.57 5.78
CA HIS A 687 2.08 -39.34 6.39
C HIS A 687 1.92 -38.04 7.19
N GLY A 688 2.85 -37.09 7.09
CA GLY A 688 2.67 -35.74 7.62
C GLY A 688 1.60 -34.97 6.84
N THR A 689 0.74 -34.23 7.55
CA THR A 689 -0.32 -33.40 6.92
C THR A 689 0.17 -31.99 6.55
N ALA A 690 1.35 -31.58 7.03
CA ALA A 690 1.98 -30.30 6.74
C ALA A 690 3.52 -30.39 6.87
N PRO A 691 4.28 -29.58 6.12
CA PRO A 691 5.73 -29.46 6.31
C PRO A 691 6.03 -28.85 7.67
N SER A 692 7.10 -29.32 8.30
CA SER A 692 7.70 -28.63 9.44
C SER A 692 8.88 -27.79 8.96
N VAL A 693 8.87 -26.51 9.32
CA VAL A 693 9.90 -25.54 8.94
C VAL A 693 10.67 -25.12 10.18
N GLY A 694 11.94 -25.52 10.25
CA GLY A 694 12.91 -24.92 11.18
C GLY A 694 13.54 -23.69 10.54
N VAL A 695 13.63 -22.59 11.28
CA VAL A 695 14.22 -21.33 10.80
C VAL A 695 15.53 -21.08 11.55
N TYR A 696 16.56 -20.63 10.83
CA TYR A 696 17.87 -20.29 11.36
C TYR A 696 18.41 -18.96 10.79
N PRO A 697 18.94 -18.06 11.63
CA PRO A 697 18.87 -18.09 13.09
C PRO A 697 17.41 -18.09 13.58
N PRO A 698 17.12 -18.58 14.80
CA PRO A 698 15.78 -18.54 15.39
C PRO A 698 15.20 -17.12 15.37
N THR A 699 13.88 -17.00 15.50
CA THR A 699 13.16 -15.71 15.39
C THR A 699 13.65 -14.64 16.39
N SER A 700 14.20 -15.07 17.53
CA SER A 700 14.80 -14.20 18.55
C SER A 700 16.20 -13.67 18.23
N GLU A 701 16.83 -14.13 17.15
CA GLU A 701 18.20 -13.81 16.77
C GLU A 701 18.28 -13.04 15.44
N ASP A 702 19.43 -12.39 15.22
CA ASP A 702 19.72 -11.60 14.02
C ASP A 702 19.61 -12.46 12.75
N PRO A 703 18.97 -11.95 11.69
CA PRO A 703 18.87 -12.66 10.42
C PRO A 703 20.19 -12.65 9.64
N LEU A 704 20.22 -13.40 8.55
CA LEU A 704 21.39 -13.51 7.67
C LEU A 704 21.63 -12.22 6.87
N ASP A 705 22.90 -11.92 6.61
CA ASP A 705 23.31 -10.80 5.77
C ASP A 705 22.93 -11.01 4.29
N GLU A 706 22.89 -9.93 3.52
CA GLU A 706 22.70 -9.95 2.06
C GLU A 706 23.97 -10.39 1.31
N LYS A 707 24.41 -11.63 1.53
CA LYS A 707 25.59 -12.23 0.89
C LYS A 707 25.35 -13.69 0.46
N PRO A 708 26.23 -14.27 -0.38
CA PRO A 708 26.16 -15.69 -0.72
C PRO A 708 26.42 -16.60 0.48
N TYR A 709 25.75 -17.74 0.52
CA TYR A 709 25.91 -18.76 1.56
C TYR A 709 26.09 -20.16 0.96
N TRP A 710 26.76 -21.02 1.71
CA TRP A 710 26.91 -22.43 1.40
C TRP A 710 25.87 -23.24 2.15
N LEU A 711 25.23 -24.15 1.43
CA LEU A 711 24.27 -25.11 1.96
C LEU A 711 24.87 -26.51 1.81
N ARG A 712 24.71 -27.33 2.85
CA ARG A 712 25.05 -28.76 2.83
C ARG A 712 23.94 -29.58 3.44
N LEU A 713 23.56 -30.65 2.76
CA LEU A 713 22.56 -31.61 3.24
C LEU A 713 23.16 -33.01 3.19
N VAL A 714 23.26 -33.63 4.36
CA VAL A 714 23.77 -35.00 4.54
C VAL A 714 22.58 -35.92 4.79
N CYS A 715 22.53 -37.02 4.06
CA CYS A 715 21.50 -38.04 4.12
C CYS A 715 22.16 -39.40 4.41
N ARG A 716 21.78 -40.07 5.49
CA ARG A 716 22.34 -41.37 5.91
C ARG A 716 21.26 -42.42 6.04
N SER A 717 21.42 -43.54 5.34
CA SER A 717 20.58 -44.72 5.57
C SER A 717 20.98 -45.37 6.88
N LEU A 718 20.05 -45.53 7.82
CA LEU A 718 20.36 -46.14 9.11
C LEU A 718 20.62 -47.66 8.97
N PRO A 719 21.53 -48.24 9.78
CA PRO A 719 21.80 -49.68 9.77
C PRO A 719 20.57 -50.52 10.14
N THR A 720 19.74 -50.02 11.06
CA THR A 720 18.52 -50.65 11.59
C THR A 720 17.33 -49.70 11.49
N GLY A 721 16.12 -50.21 11.18
CA GLY A 721 14.92 -49.39 10.92
C GLY A 721 14.66 -49.08 9.44
N GLY A 722 13.53 -48.42 9.16
CA GLY A 722 13.14 -47.89 7.83
C GLY A 722 13.42 -46.39 7.65
N ASP A 723 14.11 -45.79 8.62
CA ASP A 723 14.33 -44.35 8.71
C ASP A 723 15.63 -43.95 8.00
N THR A 724 15.61 -42.75 7.43
CA THR A 724 16.78 -42.07 6.86
C THR A 724 17.06 -40.83 7.70
N GLU A 725 18.31 -40.66 8.13
CA GLU A 725 18.74 -39.52 8.93
C GLU A 725 19.20 -38.37 8.02
N PHE A 726 18.77 -37.16 8.35
CA PHE A 726 19.14 -35.95 7.63
C PHE A 726 19.77 -34.90 8.56
N GLU A 727 20.83 -34.27 8.07
CA GLU A 727 21.45 -33.10 8.70
C GLU A 727 21.62 -31.97 7.67
N ALA A 728 21.03 -30.81 7.97
CA ALA A 728 21.13 -29.61 7.16
C ALA A 728 22.12 -28.63 7.80
N PHE A 729 22.99 -28.05 6.98
CA PHE A 729 24.01 -27.10 7.42
C PHE A 729 24.06 -25.85 6.55
N LEU A 730 24.51 -24.76 7.17
CA LEU A 730 24.82 -23.47 6.57
C LEU A 730 26.29 -23.13 6.82
N SER A 731 26.92 -22.40 5.88
CA SER A 731 28.26 -21.83 6.08
C SER A 731 28.45 -20.56 5.27
N GLU A 732 29.18 -19.58 5.82
CA GLU A 732 29.55 -18.37 5.07
C GLU A 732 30.74 -18.60 4.14
N ASN A 733 31.61 -19.55 4.48
CA ASN A 733 32.95 -19.68 3.89
C ASN A 733 33.31 -21.10 3.44
N SER A 734 32.37 -22.06 3.52
CA SER A 734 32.56 -23.50 3.27
C SER A 734 33.49 -24.26 4.22
N LEU A 735 34.07 -23.59 5.21
CA LEU A 735 34.98 -24.17 6.19
C LEU A 735 34.28 -24.42 7.53
N ASN A 736 33.56 -23.40 8.02
CA ASN A 736 32.85 -23.43 9.30
C ASN A 736 31.37 -23.70 9.03
N TRP A 737 30.87 -24.85 9.48
CA TRP A 737 29.50 -25.29 9.21
C TRP A 737 28.67 -25.27 10.48
N GLU A 738 27.53 -24.58 10.40
CA GLU A 738 26.53 -24.53 11.45
C GLU A 738 25.38 -25.47 11.08
N ARG A 739 24.94 -26.29 12.03
CA ARG A 739 23.80 -27.20 11.80
C ARG A 739 22.51 -26.44 12.01
N ILE A 740 21.70 -26.34 10.97
CA ILE A 740 20.43 -25.60 10.95
C ILE A 740 19.21 -26.52 11.06
N GLY A 741 19.39 -27.83 10.91
CA GLY A 741 18.31 -28.80 11.04
C GLY A 741 18.82 -30.24 11.17
N TYR A 742 18.04 -31.05 11.88
CA TYR A 742 18.20 -32.49 12.03
C TYR A 742 16.83 -33.14 11.98
N GLU A 743 16.67 -34.24 11.25
CA GLU A 743 15.43 -35.03 11.30
C GLU A 743 15.67 -36.48 10.89
N ARG A 744 14.78 -37.37 11.34
CA ARG A 744 14.65 -38.73 10.81
C ARG A 744 13.34 -38.86 10.04
N ILE A 745 13.43 -39.28 8.78
CA ILE A 745 12.28 -39.43 7.89
C ILE A 745 12.23 -40.87 7.39
N VAL A 746 11.08 -41.53 7.52
CA VAL A 746 10.88 -42.86 6.93
C VAL A 746 10.86 -42.72 5.41
N MET A 747 11.86 -43.26 4.72
CA MET A 747 11.91 -43.25 3.27
C MET A 747 12.08 -44.67 2.72
N ARG A 748 11.39 -44.95 1.62
CA ARG A 748 11.54 -46.19 0.87
C ARG A 748 13.00 -46.33 0.41
N THR A 749 13.58 -47.52 0.62
CA THR A 749 14.97 -47.79 0.28
C THR A 749 15.16 -47.97 -1.23
N GLY A 750 16.27 -47.46 -1.77
CA GLY A 750 16.80 -47.89 -3.07
C GLY A 750 16.96 -46.80 -4.14
N ARG A 751 16.13 -45.74 -4.17
CA ARG A 751 16.29 -44.58 -5.07
C ARG A 751 15.74 -43.30 -4.43
N PHE A 752 16.46 -42.20 -4.63
CA PHE A 752 16.15 -40.85 -4.19
C PHE A 752 16.48 -39.88 -5.31
N TYR A 753 16.00 -38.65 -5.17
CA TYR A 753 16.36 -37.55 -6.04
C TYR A 753 17.00 -36.45 -5.20
N VAL A 754 18.17 -36.01 -5.64
CA VAL A 754 18.96 -34.98 -4.95
C VAL A 754 19.23 -33.83 -5.90
N GLY A 755 19.06 -32.59 -5.43
CA GLY A 755 19.25 -31.46 -6.31
C GLY A 755 18.89 -30.11 -5.73
N LEU A 756 18.61 -29.18 -6.63
CA LEU A 756 18.36 -27.77 -6.38
C LEU A 756 16.86 -27.49 -6.55
N ALA A 757 16.24 -26.84 -5.58
CA ALA A 757 14.80 -26.56 -5.54
C ALA A 757 14.55 -25.06 -5.35
N VAL A 758 13.58 -24.51 -6.09
CA VAL A 758 13.15 -23.11 -6.02
C VAL A 758 11.63 -23.01 -6.13
N ASP A 759 11.01 -22.23 -5.26
CA ASP A 759 9.57 -21.92 -5.30
C ASP A 759 9.29 -20.40 -5.34
N GLY A 760 8.02 -20.04 -5.53
CA GLY A 760 7.53 -18.65 -5.46
C GLY A 760 6.91 -18.26 -4.11
N ASN A 761 6.76 -19.21 -3.19
CA ASN A 761 5.82 -19.14 -2.06
C ASN A 761 4.42 -18.62 -2.47
N GLN A 762 3.86 -19.23 -3.52
CA GLN A 762 2.55 -18.86 -4.07
C GLN A 762 1.47 -18.80 -2.97
N GLU A 763 0.84 -17.64 -2.82
CA GLU A 763 -0.34 -17.47 -1.97
C GLU A 763 -1.60 -17.93 -2.71
N ALA A 764 -2.67 -18.19 -1.95
CA ALA A 764 -3.96 -18.60 -2.51
C ALA A 764 -4.73 -17.41 -3.11
N ASN A 765 -4.07 -16.59 -3.93
CA ASN A 765 -4.66 -15.44 -4.62
C ASN A 765 -4.42 -15.54 -6.14
N GLY A 766 -4.94 -14.58 -6.90
CA GLY A 766 -4.88 -14.54 -8.36
C GLY A 766 -3.57 -14.02 -8.93
N VAL A 767 -2.55 -13.76 -8.11
CA VAL A 767 -1.28 -13.18 -8.53
C VAL A 767 -0.16 -14.21 -8.40
N HIS A 768 0.58 -14.44 -9.49
CA HIS A 768 1.66 -15.41 -9.50
C HIS A 768 3.03 -14.79 -9.19
N VAL A 769 3.87 -15.60 -8.54
CA VAL A 769 5.24 -15.24 -8.16
C VAL A 769 6.23 -16.18 -8.83
N TYR A 770 7.27 -15.61 -9.43
CA TYR A 770 8.36 -16.35 -10.08
C TYR A 770 9.71 -15.97 -9.49
N THR A 771 10.26 -16.83 -8.65
CA THR A 771 11.54 -16.60 -7.97
C THR A 771 12.68 -17.06 -8.85
N THR A 772 13.76 -16.28 -8.91
CA THR A 772 15.02 -16.65 -9.56
C THR A 772 16.09 -16.86 -8.49
N ALA A 773 16.80 -17.98 -8.57
CA ALA A 773 17.95 -18.28 -7.73
C ALA A 773 19.16 -18.71 -8.56
N THR A 774 20.35 -18.38 -8.08
CA THR A 774 21.61 -18.77 -8.71
C THR A 774 22.47 -19.61 -7.78
N PHE A 775 22.99 -20.72 -8.28
CA PHE A 775 23.83 -21.65 -7.51
C PHE A 775 25.15 -21.92 -8.22
N SER A 776 26.25 -21.86 -7.48
CA SER A 776 27.58 -22.26 -7.94
C SER A 776 28.13 -23.41 -7.10
N GLN A 777 29.20 -24.03 -7.60
CA GLN A 777 29.97 -25.05 -6.86
C GLN A 777 29.13 -26.23 -6.36
N VAL A 778 28.13 -26.63 -7.13
CA VAL A 778 27.20 -27.72 -6.83
C VAL A 778 27.90 -29.07 -6.92
N LYS A 779 27.94 -29.81 -5.81
CA LYS A 779 28.57 -31.14 -5.70
C LYS A 779 27.60 -32.14 -5.07
N VAL A 780 27.61 -33.35 -5.60
CA VAL A 780 26.89 -34.51 -5.02
C VAL A 780 27.92 -35.60 -4.80
N ASN A 781 28.12 -35.98 -3.54
CA ASN A 781 29.09 -36.99 -3.10
C ASN A 781 28.33 -38.19 -2.50
N ARG A 782 28.87 -39.40 -2.68
CA ARG A 782 28.33 -40.65 -2.17
C ARG A 782 29.44 -41.50 -1.57
#